data_AF-A0A936Q367-F1
#
_entry.id   AF-A0A936Q367-F1
#
_cell.length_a   1.000
_cell.length_b   1.000
_cell.length_c   1.000
_cell.angle_alpha   90.00
_cell.angle_beta   90.00
_cell.angle_gamma   90.00
#
_symmetry.space_group_name_H-M   'P 1'
#
loop_
_entity.id
_entity.type
_entity.pdbx_description
1 polymer ?
#
loop_
_entity_poly.entity_id
_entity_poly.type
_entity_poly.pdbx_seq_one_letter_code
_entity_poly.pdbx_strand_id
1 'polypeptide(L)'
;MARIQARWLAMAASALLAAGAPAQAPPAVPADPSRGVDVSAEAPDPTQALRAEALTLFGRLDDDRASVWVASGGGPDARRIVSCPNLFARIEVWTYLAHRLLGTNTRMLFFPEPGTGISRYWTVIDGESVLFGPKTQADKPLDALAESAFGCADTGLVQAAYRAISSRQQDTAGGLRERAALAVPLSGPTVSAPSGAPAPLVLSAKKLSGKERKQAIEALPDRYRQFLSDVEPILTDVEEATLLRLGSDYQRDKFVEDFWKRRSVDADGQRVAFKDIYELRLQIVKQRFRHVNTDQGRIFLINGPPDGFRRIDCQDVYNPIEIWYYERLETLRMSKISLLFYQPFGTGDFRLWTPLEGPQALLVGGIAGLSGIGPGRTIDVTRCSEWREINGAMATAAGVFGTMTAQKIVDELKTGPKPDVEGVDKILLMTTDVDPAAAKLPVQRVLRFPEMVASKIRMEISVLLERETLGTKALGEETFYDLDVIGEIVKGGKLVDNFRYRFDFPASTVKGAFLPLNIERYLYPGEYRLKVKIADSNRNGAALIDEKVVVPESPDQSLSPEEKAAREAAKAALARLVASPNERGALTLLPIAREFATGVVRFETRASSDDIASAEFFLDGRKVITDRRPPFEADLDLGELPRKRIVKVAGFSKDGRMLSEDELVLNEGREAFRVKITAPEKGISVFGPVRVVADLAVPETKKLQKLEIYVNETRAAILYQPPFQQIVDVPRQEEIGFLRVVATLEDGDVSEDVRYINAPKYLSEVDVQAVELYTSVFDKGRPVTGLAKTNFRVLEDGVEQSIDGFEVVTNLPLSLGIGVDTSGSMEEVLPEAQKAANDFLASIMTPRDRAFLVTFDNEPQLVSRFTTDRDRLAQALAGLRAQGSTSLWDAVVYGLYQYQGTKGRKAYVILSDGADRASKFTFEASLDYARKTGVAIYFIGLKIGGTQFDVRTKLNRMARETGGAVYYVDSAKGLAGVYKEIDEELRSQYFLTYTPPVKKGSAWRKVEVKMTPTNLDARTISGYYP
;
A
#
# COMPACT_ATOMS: atom_id res chain seq x y z
N MET A 1 56.04 0.34 13.63
CA MET A 1 56.48 -1.04 13.32
C MET A 1 56.23 -1.91 14.55
N ALA A 2 55.87 -3.18 14.38
CA ALA A 2 56.04 -4.18 15.43
C ALA A 2 57.48 -4.73 15.39
N ARG A 3 57.83 -5.54 16.41
CA ARG A 3 59.03 -6.43 16.56
C ARG A 3 60.19 -5.93 17.44
N ILE A 4 60.94 -6.78 18.16
CA ILE A 4 60.67 -8.12 18.77
C ILE A 4 61.89 -8.56 19.66
N GLN A 5 61.72 -9.52 20.60
CA GLN A 5 62.76 -10.39 21.23
C GLN A 5 63.84 -9.74 22.16
N ALA A 6 64.53 -10.46 23.08
CA ALA A 6 64.29 -11.75 23.77
C ALA A 6 65.27 -12.05 24.95
N ARG A 7 64.85 -12.93 25.89
CA ARG A 7 65.64 -13.66 26.96
C ARG A 7 66.27 -12.75 28.04
N TRP A 8 66.61 -13.16 29.28
CA TRP A 8 66.93 -14.46 29.94
C TRP A 8 66.23 -14.60 31.36
N LEU A 9 66.79 -15.31 32.37
CA LEU A 9 66.52 -16.74 32.70
C LEU A 9 66.98 -17.09 34.16
N ALA A 10 66.23 -17.95 34.90
CA ALA A 10 66.55 -18.58 36.23
C ALA A 10 66.46 -17.68 37.51
N MET A 11 66.33 -18.15 38.78
CA MET A 11 66.28 -19.52 39.39
C MET A 11 65.51 -19.62 40.77
N ALA A 12 65.35 -20.84 41.36
CA ALA A 12 64.50 -21.29 42.51
C ALA A 12 65.05 -20.98 43.96
N ALA A 13 64.57 -21.46 45.15
CA ALA A 13 63.66 -22.54 45.66
C ALA A 13 63.17 -22.18 47.13
N SER A 14 62.48 -22.89 48.07
CA SER A 14 61.80 -24.20 48.39
C SER A 14 60.73 -23.92 49.53
N ALA A 15 60.16 -24.73 50.47
CA ALA A 15 60.16 -26.15 50.96
C ALA A 15 58.81 -26.41 51.78
N LEU A 16 58.25 -27.63 52.04
CA LEU A 16 58.46 -28.66 53.12
C LEU A 16 58.25 -28.16 54.59
N LEU A 17 57.65 -28.83 55.64
CA LEU A 17 56.93 -30.10 56.02
C LEU A 17 56.33 -29.87 57.48
N ALA A 18 55.68 -30.71 58.32
CA ALA A 18 54.73 -31.89 58.37
C ALA A 18 54.55 -32.31 59.90
N ALA A 19 53.69 -33.22 60.42
CA ALA A 19 52.29 -33.71 60.20
C ALA A 19 51.86 -34.68 61.36
N GLY A 20 50.56 -34.90 61.69
CA GLY A 20 50.07 -35.90 62.69
C GLY A 20 48.61 -35.72 63.18
N ALA A 21 47.90 -36.79 63.60
CA ALA A 21 46.47 -36.76 64.04
C ALA A 21 46.12 -37.92 65.02
N PRO A 22 45.02 -37.83 65.83
CA PRO A 22 43.79 -38.58 65.51
C PRO A 22 42.47 -37.86 65.96
N ALA A 23 41.41 -38.63 66.29
CA ALA A 23 40.07 -38.21 66.78
C ALA A 23 39.74 -38.93 68.13
N GLN A 24 38.60 -38.82 68.85
CA GLN A 24 37.17 -38.54 68.57
C GLN A 24 36.47 -37.91 69.84
N ALA A 25 35.24 -37.35 69.82
CA ALA A 25 34.35 -36.96 68.72
C ALA A 25 33.50 -35.67 69.00
N PRO A 26 32.30 -35.64 69.64
CA PRO A 26 31.35 -34.53 69.40
C PRO A 26 30.94 -33.67 70.61
N PRO A 27 30.35 -32.47 70.39
CA PRO A 27 30.16 -31.77 69.11
C PRO A 27 31.00 -30.47 68.99
N ALA A 28 30.80 -29.75 67.88
CA ALA A 28 31.26 -28.38 67.63
C ALA A 28 32.79 -28.13 67.47
N VAL A 29 33.32 -28.44 66.29
CA VAL A 29 34.46 -27.72 65.67
C VAL A 29 34.36 -27.82 64.12
N PRO A 30 34.84 -26.84 63.33
CA PRO A 30 34.56 -26.75 61.89
C PRO A 30 35.81 -26.84 60.98
N ALA A 31 35.61 -26.97 59.65
CA ALA A 31 36.42 -26.32 58.61
C ALA A 31 35.82 -26.49 57.20
N ASP A 32 35.72 -25.39 56.43
CA ASP A 32 36.18 -25.31 55.03
C ASP A 32 36.20 -23.83 54.56
N PRO A 33 37.39 -23.19 54.38
CA PRO A 33 37.51 -21.83 53.87
C PRO A 33 37.46 -21.73 52.33
N SER A 34 37.23 -22.84 51.60
CA SER A 34 37.19 -22.85 50.12
C SER A 34 35.81 -22.54 49.52
N ARG A 35 34.76 -22.41 50.35
CA ARG A 35 33.50 -21.76 49.95
C ARG A 35 33.56 -20.27 50.24
N GLY A 36 33.79 -19.48 49.19
CA GLY A 36 33.43 -18.06 49.21
C GLY A 36 31.92 -17.93 49.46
N VAL A 37 31.55 -17.30 50.57
CA VAL A 37 30.15 -16.97 50.88
C VAL A 37 29.69 -15.88 49.91
N ASP A 38 28.49 -16.06 49.37
CA ASP A 38 27.93 -15.19 48.33
C ASP A 38 27.50 -13.82 48.91
N VAL A 39 28.40 -12.84 48.84
CA VAL A 39 28.14 -11.45 49.28
C VAL A 39 27.45 -10.67 48.15
N SER A 40 26.26 -11.13 47.76
CA SER A 40 25.43 -10.50 46.72
C SER A 40 23.92 -10.53 47.02
N ALA A 41 23.54 -10.63 48.30
CA ALA A 41 22.20 -10.28 48.76
C ALA A 41 22.09 -8.75 48.91
N GLU A 42 22.10 -8.04 47.78
CA GLU A 42 21.73 -6.62 47.74
C GLU A 42 20.28 -6.48 48.25
N ALA A 43 20.05 -5.57 49.19
CA ALA A 43 18.75 -5.46 49.85
C ALA A 43 17.68 -5.11 48.79
N PRO A 44 16.53 -5.81 48.77
CA PRO A 44 15.52 -5.57 47.74
C PRO A 44 15.08 -4.11 47.76
N ASP A 45 15.05 -3.49 46.59
CA ASP A 45 14.59 -2.12 46.39
C ASP A 45 13.29 -1.90 47.19
N PRO A 46 13.22 -0.91 48.10
CA PRO A 46 12.02 -0.64 48.89
C PRO A 46 10.77 -0.47 48.03
N THR A 47 10.92 0.00 46.79
CA THR A 47 9.86 0.12 45.79
C THR A 47 9.34 -1.24 45.34
N GLN A 48 10.19 -2.27 45.20
CA GLN A 48 9.78 -3.64 44.87
C GLN A 48 9.04 -4.32 46.03
N ALA A 49 9.50 -4.13 47.27
CA ALA A 49 8.81 -4.63 48.46
C ALA A 49 7.39 -4.03 48.56
N LEU A 50 7.26 -2.71 48.39
CA LEU A 50 5.96 -2.02 48.37
C LEU A 50 5.08 -2.45 47.19
N ARG A 51 5.64 -2.74 46.00
CA ARG A 51 4.87 -3.28 44.86
C ARG A 51 4.28 -4.66 45.17
N ALA A 52 5.02 -5.53 45.83
CA ALA A 52 4.53 -6.86 46.24
C ALA A 52 3.42 -6.77 47.30
N GLU A 53 3.56 -5.85 48.26
CA GLU A 53 2.52 -5.55 49.25
C GLU A 53 1.26 -4.96 48.58
N ALA A 54 1.41 -3.98 47.70
CA ALA A 54 0.30 -3.36 46.98
C ALA A 54 -0.46 -4.38 46.09
N LEU A 55 0.26 -5.25 45.37
CA LEU A 55 -0.35 -6.36 44.62
C LEU A 55 -1.14 -7.30 45.54
N THR A 56 -0.67 -7.53 46.77
CA THR A 56 -1.37 -8.37 47.76
C THR A 56 -2.63 -7.69 48.31
N LEU A 57 -2.61 -6.36 48.50
CA LEU A 57 -3.71 -5.59 49.08
C LEU A 57 -4.84 -5.24 48.08
N PHE A 58 -4.50 -5.07 46.81
CA PHE A 58 -5.44 -4.65 45.76
C PHE A 58 -5.67 -5.71 44.67
N GLY A 59 -4.89 -6.80 44.69
CA GLY A 59 -5.04 -7.96 43.78
C GLY A 59 -4.55 -7.71 42.34
N ARG A 60 -4.19 -6.48 41.99
CA ARG A 60 -3.73 -6.04 40.67
C ARG A 60 -2.94 -4.73 40.78
N LEU A 61 -2.05 -4.43 39.81
CA LEU A 61 -1.17 -3.25 39.82
C LEU A 61 -1.64 -2.09 38.93
N ASP A 62 -2.67 -2.32 38.11
CA ASP A 62 -3.40 -1.34 37.29
C ASP A 62 -4.52 -0.60 38.06
N ASP A 63 -4.66 -0.89 39.36
CA ASP A 63 -5.48 -0.13 40.29
C ASP A 63 -4.71 1.10 40.82
N ASP A 64 -5.32 2.27 40.72
CA ASP A 64 -4.67 3.53 41.10
C ASP A 64 -4.30 3.53 42.59
N ARG A 65 -5.01 2.77 43.45
CA ARG A 65 -4.64 2.60 44.87
C ARG A 65 -3.31 1.84 45.02
N ALA A 66 -3.03 0.87 44.15
CA ALA A 66 -1.76 0.15 44.16
C ALA A 66 -0.61 1.07 43.74
N SER A 67 -0.82 1.90 42.71
CA SER A 67 0.16 2.93 42.31
C SER A 67 0.39 3.95 43.44
N VAL A 68 -0.68 4.50 44.03
CA VAL A 68 -0.57 5.46 45.13
C VAL A 68 0.10 4.85 46.36
N TRP A 69 -0.22 3.62 46.78
CA TRP A 69 0.43 2.94 47.92
C TRP A 69 1.96 2.88 47.79
N VAL A 70 2.46 2.60 46.57
CA VAL A 70 3.90 2.57 46.29
C VAL A 70 4.48 3.99 46.23
N ALA A 71 3.75 4.94 45.64
CA ALA A 71 4.15 6.35 45.55
C ALA A 71 4.21 7.07 46.91
N SER A 72 3.30 6.76 47.83
CA SER A 72 3.30 7.26 49.21
C SER A 72 4.40 6.66 50.07
N GLY A 73 4.89 5.46 49.72
CA GLY A 73 5.86 4.70 50.52
C GLY A 73 5.23 3.76 51.55
N GLY A 74 3.97 3.35 51.36
CA GLY A 74 3.17 2.59 52.32
C GLY A 74 1.76 3.16 52.48
N GLY A 75 0.95 2.53 53.34
CA GLY A 75 -0.47 2.87 53.51
C GLY A 75 -0.77 4.25 54.12
N PRO A 76 -2.02 4.74 53.98
CA PRO A 76 -2.49 5.98 54.57
C PRO A 76 -2.67 5.89 56.09
N ASP A 77 -2.36 6.97 56.81
CA ASP A 77 -2.60 7.12 58.25
C ASP A 77 -4.09 6.92 58.63
N ALA A 78 -5.01 7.27 57.72
CA ALA A 78 -6.42 6.90 57.85
C ALA A 78 -7.06 6.53 56.50
N ARG A 79 -7.72 5.37 56.47
CA ARG A 79 -8.46 4.82 55.32
C ARG A 79 -9.96 4.75 55.66
N ARG A 80 -10.82 5.41 54.89
CA ARG A 80 -12.28 5.37 55.05
C ARG A 80 -12.97 5.01 53.74
N ILE A 81 -13.55 3.82 53.68
CA ILE A 81 -14.48 3.45 52.60
C ILE A 81 -15.82 4.11 52.91
N VAL A 82 -16.28 4.99 52.01
CA VAL A 82 -17.57 5.67 52.12
C VAL A 82 -18.61 4.82 51.39
N SER A 83 -19.64 4.38 52.11
CA SER A 83 -20.68 3.49 51.58
C SER A 83 -22.06 4.04 51.91
N CYS A 84 -22.36 5.20 51.33
CA CYS A 84 -23.64 5.89 51.45
C CYS A 84 -24.42 5.77 50.12
N PRO A 85 -25.05 4.62 49.79
CA PRO A 85 -25.61 4.36 48.45
C PRO A 85 -26.80 5.24 48.03
N ASN A 86 -27.31 6.08 48.95
CA ASN A 86 -28.33 7.09 48.69
C ASN A 86 -27.73 8.49 48.41
N LEU A 87 -26.40 8.61 48.40
CA LEU A 87 -25.67 9.87 48.17
C LEU A 87 -24.43 9.66 47.29
N PHE A 88 -23.49 8.82 47.72
CA PHE A 88 -22.22 8.59 47.04
C PHE A 88 -22.17 7.22 46.35
N ALA A 89 -21.31 7.11 45.33
CA ALA A 89 -20.79 5.83 44.88
C ALA A 89 -19.96 5.18 46.00
N ARG A 90 -19.50 3.93 45.80
CA ARG A 90 -18.64 3.24 46.78
C ARG A 90 -17.20 3.77 46.69
N ILE A 91 -17.02 5.02 47.10
CA ILE A 91 -15.76 5.75 47.05
C ILE A 91 -14.91 5.52 48.30
N GLU A 92 -13.63 5.84 48.21
CA GLU A 92 -12.65 5.53 49.23
C GLU A 92 -11.77 6.76 49.50
N VAL A 93 -11.80 7.28 50.73
CA VAL A 93 -11.00 8.43 51.17
C VAL A 93 -9.74 7.92 51.88
N TRP A 94 -8.58 8.33 51.37
CA TRP A 94 -7.29 8.13 52.04
C TRP A 94 -6.81 9.47 52.58
N THR A 95 -6.31 9.47 53.82
CA THR A 95 -5.71 10.64 54.47
C THR A 95 -4.31 10.27 54.94
N TYR A 96 -3.33 11.09 54.58
CA TYR A 96 -1.93 10.99 54.98
C TYR A 96 -1.54 12.21 55.80
N LEU A 97 -0.93 12.01 56.97
CA LEU A 97 -0.32 13.07 57.76
C LEU A 97 0.90 13.67 57.04
N ALA A 98 1.66 12.84 56.31
CA ALA A 98 2.70 13.24 55.37
C ALA A 98 2.77 12.29 54.16
N HIS A 99 2.27 12.73 53.00
CA HIS A 99 2.37 11.97 51.75
C HIS A 99 3.67 12.33 51.01
N ARG A 100 4.51 11.34 50.72
CA ARG A 100 5.86 11.49 50.14
C ARG A 100 5.95 12.46 48.95
N LEU A 101 4.93 12.48 48.08
CA LEU A 101 4.89 13.32 46.87
C LEU A 101 3.93 14.51 46.94
N LEU A 102 3.07 14.61 47.97
CA LEU A 102 1.96 15.59 48.01
C LEU A 102 1.96 16.49 49.26
N GLY A 103 2.85 16.23 50.22
CA GLY A 103 3.00 17.04 51.43
C GLY A 103 2.10 16.61 52.58
N THR A 104 1.97 17.47 53.58
CA THR A 104 1.31 17.16 54.85
C THR A 104 -0.22 17.27 54.77
N ASN A 105 -0.92 16.48 55.60
CA ASN A 105 -2.38 16.41 55.65
C ASN A 105 -3.06 16.17 54.28
N THR A 106 -2.40 15.40 53.41
CA THR A 106 -2.89 15.08 52.07
C THR A 106 -4.14 14.22 52.15
N ARG A 107 -5.20 14.61 51.43
CA ARG A 107 -6.37 13.76 51.17
C ARG A 107 -6.47 13.38 49.70
N MET A 108 -6.96 12.17 49.49
CA MET A 108 -7.11 11.51 48.20
C MET A 108 -8.46 10.77 48.17
N LEU A 109 -9.12 10.80 47.01
CA LEU A 109 -10.40 10.13 46.76
C LEU A 109 -10.19 9.09 45.67
N PHE A 110 -10.73 7.90 45.86
CA PHE A 110 -10.80 6.88 44.81
C PHE A 110 -12.26 6.49 44.55
N PHE A 111 -12.61 6.26 43.29
CA PHE A 111 -13.94 5.84 42.87
C PHE A 111 -13.85 4.58 41.98
N PRO A 112 -14.87 3.70 41.97
CA PRO A 112 -14.84 2.50 41.15
C PRO A 112 -15.12 2.84 39.68
N GLU A 113 -14.24 2.36 38.79
CA GLU A 113 -14.44 2.45 37.35
C GLU A 113 -15.50 1.40 36.91
N PRO A 114 -16.58 1.82 36.20
CA PRO A 114 -17.65 0.90 35.82
C PRO A 114 -17.16 -0.29 34.99
N GLY A 115 -17.59 -1.50 35.37
CA GLY A 115 -17.30 -2.74 34.63
C GLY A 115 -15.89 -3.33 34.78
N THR A 116 -14.87 -2.54 35.14
CA THR A 116 -13.48 -3.04 35.26
C THR A 116 -13.16 -3.64 36.63
N GLY A 117 -13.87 -3.19 37.68
CA GLY A 117 -13.57 -3.55 39.07
C GLY A 117 -12.29 -2.89 39.61
N ILE A 118 -11.74 -1.92 38.89
CA ILE A 118 -10.59 -1.10 39.27
C ILE A 118 -11.08 0.14 40.04
N SER A 119 -10.33 0.63 41.02
CA SER A 119 -10.52 1.98 41.57
C SER A 119 -9.58 2.98 40.92
N ARG A 120 -10.13 4.12 40.50
CA ARG A 120 -9.41 5.28 39.93
C ARG A 120 -9.22 6.36 40.96
N TYR A 121 -8.07 7.03 40.92
CA TYR A 121 -7.80 8.21 41.73
C TYR A 121 -8.50 9.43 41.12
N TRP A 122 -9.39 10.06 41.89
CA TRP A 122 -10.23 11.16 41.41
C TRP A 122 -9.43 12.43 41.10
N THR A 123 -9.69 13.02 39.93
CA THR A 123 -9.26 14.39 39.60
C THR A 123 -10.43 15.24 39.14
N VAL A 124 -10.24 16.57 39.14
CA VAL A 124 -11.26 17.55 38.74
C VAL A 124 -11.80 17.36 37.30
N ILE A 125 -11.10 16.61 36.44
CA ILE A 125 -11.58 16.27 35.07
C ILE A 125 -12.68 15.21 35.10
N ASP A 126 -12.62 14.26 36.04
CA ASP A 126 -13.64 13.21 36.15
C ASP A 126 -14.99 13.80 36.62
N GLY A 127 -14.97 15.01 37.18
CA GLY A 127 -16.12 15.75 37.67
C GLY A 127 -16.64 15.25 39.02
N GLU A 128 -17.47 16.05 39.70
CA GLU A 128 -18.10 15.61 40.96
C GLU A 128 -19.15 14.49 40.74
N SER A 129 -19.66 14.34 39.52
CA SER A 129 -20.68 13.34 39.15
C SER A 129 -20.25 11.90 39.43
N VAL A 130 -18.99 11.53 39.17
CA VAL A 130 -18.50 10.15 39.41
C VAL A 130 -18.35 9.79 40.89
N LEU A 131 -18.41 10.78 41.79
CA LEU A 131 -18.42 10.55 43.24
C LEU A 131 -19.83 10.23 43.74
N PHE A 132 -20.89 10.64 43.02
CA PHE A 132 -22.28 10.45 43.43
C PHE A 132 -22.84 9.07 43.10
N GLY A 133 -23.82 8.62 43.89
CA GLY A 133 -24.48 7.33 43.74
C GLY A 133 -25.58 7.36 42.66
N PRO A 134 -25.92 6.22 42.04
CA PRO A 134 -26.90 6.14 40.95
C PRO A 134 -28.35 6.43 41.36
N LYS A 135 -28.61 6.75 42.64
CA LYS A 135 -29.91 7.21 43.17
C LYS A 135 -29.93 8.70 43.50
N THR A 136 -28.82 9.40 43.30
CA THR A 136 -28.61 10.76 43.81
C THR A 136 -28.85 11.80 42.71
N GLN A 137 -30.07 12.32 42.62
CA GLN A 137 -30.32 13.58 41.92
C GLN A 137 -29.87 14.74 42.83
N ALA A 138 -28.56 14.99 42.83
CA ALA A 138 -27.98 16.16 43.50
C ALA A 138 -28.05 17.37 42.55
N ASP A 139 -29.18 18.09 42.58
CA ASP A 139 -29.33 19.42 41.92
C ASP A 139 -28.48 20.53 42.58
N LYS A 140 -27.45 20.14 43.34
CA LYS A 140 -26.55 20.98 44.12
C LYS A 140 -25.15 20.38 44.06
N PRO A 141 -24.10 21.19 43.84
CA PRO A 141 -22.73 20.71 43.86
C PRO A 141 -22.37 20.15 45.24
N LEU A 142 -21.35 19.29 45.29
CA LEU A 142 -20.88 18.57 46.48
C LEU A 142 -20.64 19.52 47.67
N ASP A 143 -20.11 20.71 47.42
CA ASP A 143 -19.86 21.73 48.44
C ASP A 143 -21.11 22.38 49.05
N ALA A 144 -22.27 22.27 48.40
CA ALA A 144 -23.55 22.83 48.85
C ALA A 144 -24.47 21.82 49.56
N LEU A 145 -23.96 20.60 49.83
CA LEU A 145 -24.63 19.60 50.67
C LEU A 145 -24.40 19.89 52.16
N ALA A 146 -25.36 19.49 53.01
CA ALA A 146 -25.18 19.51 54.46
C ALA A 146 -24.25 18.37 54.91
N GLU A 147 -23.51 18.55 56.01
CA GLU A 147 -22.53 17.56 56.51
C GLU A 147 -23.13 16.18 56.89
N SER A 148 -24.46 16.09 57.01
CA SER A 148 -25.23 14.88 57.29
C SER A 148 -26.26 14.54 56.20
N ALA A 149 -26.09 15.08 54.97
CA ALA A 149 -27.02 14.90 53.86
C ALA A 149 -27.35 13.41 53.61
N PHE A 150 -28.63 13.12 53.35
CA PHE A 150 -29.16 11.77 53.14
C PHE A 150 -28.81 10.75 54.26
N GLY A 151 -28.48 11.22 55.47
CA GLY A 151 -28.04 10.39 56.60
C GLY A 151 -26.59 9.92 56.52
N CYS A 152 -25.80 10.42 55.55
CA CYS A 152 -24.42 10.03 55.36
C CYS A 152 -23.50 10.83 56.29
N ALA A 153 -23.09 10.23 57.41
CA ALA A 153 -22.15 10.83 58.37
C ALA A 153 -20.76 11.14 57.78
N ASP A 154 -20.40 10.51 56.66
CA ASP A 154 -19.13 10.75 55.95
C ASP A 154 -19.19 11.92 54.95
N THR A 155 -20.33 12.62 54.81
CA THR A 155 -20.47 13.71 53.82
C THR A 155 -19.44 14.82 54.04
N GLY A 156 -19.25 15.28 55.29
CA GLY A 156 -18.22 16.26 55.62
C GLY A 156 -16.79 15.78 55.32
N LEU A 157 -16.52 14.47 55.40
CA LEU A 157 -15.23 13.90 55.02
C LEU A 157 -15.03 13.92 53.50
N VAL A 158 -16.04 13.53 52.73
CA VAL A 158 -15.99 13.56 51.25
C VAL A 158 -15.86 15.00 50.75
N GLN A 159 -16.66 15.94 51.28
CA GLN A 159 -16.55 17.37 50.97
C GLN A 159 -15.15 17.92 51.29
N ALA A 160 -14.60 17.61 52.46
CA ALA A 160 -13.27 18.10 52.84
C ALA A 160 -12.13 17.39 52.08
N ALA A 161 -12.33 16.17 51.57
CA ALA A 161 -11.39 15.51 50.65
C ALA A 161 -11.49 16.14 49.24
N TYR A 162 -12.70 16.35 48.71
CA TYR A 162 -12.97 17.05 47.46
C TYR A 162 -12.34 18.44 47.45
N ARG A 163 -12.62 19.28 48.46
CA ARG A 163 -11.97 20.60 48.62
C ARG A 163 -10.45 20.52 48.63
N ALA A 164 -9.87 19.56 49.36
CA ALA A 164 -8.41 19.41 49.46
C ALA A 164 -7.76 18.94 48.15
N ILE A 165 -8.48 18.21 47.29
CA ILE A 165 -8.01 17.76 45.98
C ILE A 165 -8.23 18.86 44.93
N SER A 166 -9.45 19.40 44.83
CA SER A 166 -9.82 20.49 43.94
C SER A 166 -9.05 21.79 44.20
N SER A 167 -8.59 22.04 45.43
CA SER A 167 -7.70 23.17 45.75
C SER A 167 -6.22 22.90 45.42
N ARG A 168 -5.83 21.63 45.22
CA ARG A 168 -4.44 21.23 44.92
C ARG A 168 -4.22 21.03 43.42
N GLN A 169 -5.24 20.55 42.72
CA GLN A 169 -5.25 20.28 41.28
C GLN A 169 -5.67 21.48 40.41
N GLN A 170 -5.46 22.72 40.88
CA GLN A 170 -5.83 23.95 40.16
C GLN A 170 -4.90 24.29 38.97
N ASP A 171 -4.42 23.27 38.25
CA ASP A 171 -3.65 23.44 37.02
C ASP A 171 -4.53 23.39 35.76
N THR A 172 -4.00 23.91 34.65
CA THR A 172 -4.68 23.88 33.34
C THR A 172 -4.78 22.48 32.71
N ALA A 173 -4.31 21.46 33.42
CA ALA A 173 -4.37 20.05 33.05
C ALA A 173 -5.26 19.23 34.01
N GLY A 174 -6.08 19.89 34.85
CA GLY A 174 -7.07 19.29 35.73
C GLY A 174 -6.54 18.15 36.60
N GLY A 175 -5.32 18.29 37.13
CA GLY A 175 -4.70 17.29 37.99
C GLY A 175 -4.09 16.09 37.26
N LEU A 176 -4.05 16.05 35.92
CA LEU A 176 -3.36 14.98 35.19
C LEU A 176 -1.87 14.89 35.53
N ARG A 177 -1.23 16.02 35.88
CA ARG A 177 0.15 16.02 36.38
C ARG A 177 0.28 15.33 37.74
N GLU A 178 -0.72 15.47 38.60
CA GLU A 178 -0.77 14.79 39.89
C GLU A 178 -1.01 13.29 39.71
N ARG A 179 -1.99 12.91 38.89
CA ARG A 179 -2.26 11.50 38.52
C ARG A 179 -1.02 10.84 37.89
N ALA A 180 -0.27 11.56 37.05
CA ALA A 180 0.98 11.06 36.46
C ALA A 180 2.14 10.97 37.47
N ALA A 181 2.29 11.92 38.39
CA ALA A 181 3.31 11.86 39.44
C ALA A 181 3.07 10.73 40.46
N LEU A 182 1.81 10.31 40.63
CA LEU A 182 1.39 9.18 41.47
C LEU A 182 1.48 7.82 40.75
N ALA A 183 1.63 7.80 39.42
CA ALA A 183 1.74 6.57 38.65
C ALA A 183 3.16 5.98 38.76
N VAL A 184 3.25 4.73 39.20
CA VAL A 184 4.55 4.05 39.39
C VAL A 184 4.81 3.10 38.21
N PRO A 185 5.83 3.34 37.37
CA PRO A 185 6.05 2.56 36.15
C PRO A 185 6.42 1.11 36.48
N LEU A 186 5.71 0.16 35.85
CA LEU A 186 5.77 -1.27 36.16
C LEU A 186 7.11 -1.96 35.84
N SER A 187 7.97 -1.31 35.06
CA SER A 187 9.26 -1.84 34.58
C SER A 187 10.27 -2.10 35.71
N GLY A 188 11.15 -3.08 35.47
CA GLY A 188 12.42 -3.25 36.17
C GLY A 188 13.57 -2.48 35.50
N PRO A 189 14.83 -2.66 35.93
CA PRO A 189 15.97 -1.88 35.44
C PRO A 189 16.25 -2.12 33.95
N THR A 190 16.47 -1.02 33.23
CA THR A 190 16.76 -1.02 31.78
C THR A 190 18.22 -1.40 31.49
N VAL A 191 18.42 -2.45 30.68
CA VAL A 191 19.72 -2.70 30.03
C VAL A 191 19.84 -1.84 28.77
N SER A 192 20.87 -1.00 28.69
CA SER A 192 21.17 -0.23 27.48
C SER A 192 21.80 -1.11 26.39
N ALA A 193 21.15 -1.19 25.23
CA ALA A 193 21.71 -1.85 24.05
C ALA A 193 22.74 -0.93 23.35
N PRO A 194 23.83 -1.48 22.78
CA PRO A 194 24.85 -0.68 22.10
C PRO A 194 24.38 -0.16 20.73
N SER A 195 24.93 0.99 20.32
CA SER A 195 24.65 1.59 19.02
C SER A 195 25.17 0.72 17.87
N GLY A 196 24.24 0.12 17.12
CA GLY A 196 24.47 -0.55 15.85
C GLY A 196 23.14 -0.66 15.11
N ALA A 197 23.12 -0.34 13.82
CA ALA A 197 21.89 -0.43 13.03
C ALA A 197 21.37 -1.88 13.02
N PRO A 198 20.08 -2.13 13.33
CA PRO A 198 19.54 -3.49 13.28
C PRO A 198 19.56 -4.06 11.85
N ALA A 199 19.58 -5.38 11.74
CA ALA A 199 19.28 -6.04 10.47
C ALA A 199 17.78 -5.82 10.11
N PRO A 200 17.43 -5.71 8.82
CA PRO A 200 16.05 -5.44 8.40
C PRO A 200 15.11 -6.61 8.72
N LEU A 201 13.87 -6.28 9.10
CA LEU A 201 12.79 -7.16 9.61
C LEU A 201 12.19 -8.17 8.60
N VAL A 202 12.94 -8.52 7.56
CA VAL A 202 12.54 -9.45 6.51
C VAL A 202 13.13 -10.82 6.81
N LEU A 203 12.37 -11.90 6.57
CA LEU A 203 12.93 -13.25 6.48
C LEU A 203 13.98 -13.27 5.35
N SER A 204 15.25 -13.11 5.71
CA SER A 204 16.27 -12.56 4.82
C SER A 204 16.41 -13.35 3.52
N ALA A 205 16.36 -12.65 2.36
CA ALA A 205 16.48 -13.22 1.02
C ALA A 205 17.79 -14.02 0.76
N LYS A 206 18.79 -13.92 1.67
CA LYS A 206 20.03 -14.71 1.64
C LYS A 206 19.74 -16.21 1.45
N LYS A 207 20.57 -16.89 0.68
CA LYS A 207 20.50 -18.34 0.44
C LYS A 207 20.65 -19.11 1.76
N LEU A 208 19.72 -20.03 2.05
CA LEU A 208 19.77 -20.92 3.20
C LEU A 208 21.05 -21.77 3.17
N SER A 209 21.69 -22.02 4.33
CA SER A 209 22.78 -22.99 4.39
C SER A 209 22.27 -24.40 4.11
N GLY A 210 23.16 -25.32 3.71
CA GLY A 210 22.78 -26.71 3.42
C GLY A 210 22.12 -27.44 4.59
N LYS A 211 22.41 -27.03 5.84
CA LYS A 211 21.76 -27.56 7.04
C LYS A 211 20.34 -27.01 7.21
N GLU A 212 20.17 -25.69 7.17
CA GLU A 212 18.87 -25.03 7.31
C GLU A 212 17.91 -25.44 6.18
N ARG A 213 18.40 -25.47 4.93
CA ARG A 213 17.65 -25.96 3.77
C ARG A 213 17.13 -27.38 3.99
N LYS A 214 17.98 -28.29 4.49
CA LYS A 214 17.55 -29.66 4.79
C LYS A 214 16.45 -29.68 5.86
N GLN A 215 16.65 -28.97 6.97
CA GLN A 215 15.69 -28.93 8.08
C GLN A 215 14.33 -28.31 7.65
N ALA A 216 14.35 -27.27 6.82
CA ALA A 216 13.14 -26.66 6.27
C ALA A 216 12.40 -27.60 5.30
N ILE A 217 13.13 -28.35 4.45
CA ILE A 217 12.54 -29.38 3.58
C ILE A 217 11.91 -30.50 4.43
N GLU A 218 12.59 -30.99 5.46
CA GLU A 218 12.08 -32.02 6.37
C GLU A 218 10.83 -31.57 7.14
N ALA A 219 10.70 -30.26 7.43
CA ALA A 219 9.53 -29.67 8.07
C ALA A 219 8.33 -29.41 7.14
N LEU A 220 8.51 -29.47 5.81
CA LEU A 220 7.41 -29.24 4.86
C LEU A 220 6.42 -30.42 4.81
N PRO A 221 5.10 -30.15 4.70
CA PRO A 221 4.10 -31.14 4.30
C PRO A 221 4.45 -31.82 2.97
N ASP A 222 4.08 -33.11 2.82
CA ASP A 222 4.47 -33.95 1.68
C ASP A 222 4.15 -33.33 0.31
N ARG A 223 3.01 -32.62 0.19
CA ARG A 223 2.61 -31.95 -1.05
C ARG A 223 3.63 -30.92 -1.55
N TYR A 224 4.30 -30.19 -0.65
CA TYR A 224 5.30 -29.20 -1.02
C TYR A 224 6.69 -29.82 -1.21
N ARG A 225 7.03 -30.89 -0.48
CA ARG A 225 8.23 -31.70 -0.78
C ARG A 225 8.14 -32.33 -2.17
N GLN A 226 6.97 -32.86 -2.53
CA GLN A 226 6.73 -33.39 -3.87
C GLN A 226 6.78 -32.30 -4.93
N PHE A 227 6.12 -31.14 -4.70
CA PHE A 227 6.21 -29.99 -5.61
C PHE A 227 7.67 -29.55 -5.84
N LEU A 228 8.45 -29.33 -4.78
CA LEU A 228 9.87 -28.97 -4.88
C LEU A 228 10.67 -29.99 -5.70
N SER A 229 10.44 -31.29 -5.49
CA SER A 229 11.09 -32.34 -6.29
C SER A 229 10.60 -32.40 -7.74
N ASP A 230 9.36 -32.01 -8.02
CA ASP A 230 8.73 -32.09 -9.33
C ASP A 230 9.09 -30.91 -10.23
N VAL A 231 9.35 -29.73 -9.65
CA VAL A 231 9.71 -28.51 -10.39
C VAL A 231 11.20 -28.16 -10.31
N GLU A 232 12.03 -28.93 -9.60
CA GLU A 232 13.47 -28.66 -9.38
C GLU A 232 14.24 -28.21 -10.64
N PRO A 233 14.04 -28.78 -11.84
CA PRO A 233 14.77 -28.35 -13.04
C PRO A 233 14.44 -26.93 -13.51
N ILE A 234 13.24 -26.43 -13.19
CA ILE A 234 12.78 -25.05 -13.51
C ILE A 234 12.74 -24.13 -12.28
N LEU A 235 13.14 -24.63 -11.11
CA LEU A 235 13.13 -23.90 -9.84
C LEU A 235 14.38 -23.03 -9.72
N THR A 236 14.24 -21.86 -9.10
CA THR A 236 15.37 -20.97 -8.80
C THR A 236 15.71 -20.98 -7.31
N ASP A 237 16.97 -20.71 -6.97
CA ASP A 237 17.45 -20.58 -5.59
C ASP A 237 16.58 -19.63 -4.74
N VAL A 238 16.08 -18.54 -5.35
CA VAL A 238 15.21 -17.54 -4.71
C VAL A 238 13.82 -18.13 -4.46
N GLU A 239 13.23 -18.78 -5.46
CA GLU A 239 11.92 -19.43 -5.31
C GLU A 239 11.93 -20.56 -4.27
N GLU A 240 12.98 -21.40 -4.26
CA GLU A 240 13.13 -22.42 -3.22
C GLU A 240 13.27 -21.80 -1.83
N ALA A 241 14.17 -20.82 -1.68
CA ALA A 241 14.41 -20.18 -0.39
C ALA A 241 13.21 -19.38 0.12
N THR A 242 12.37 -18.83 -0.77
CA THR A 242 11.08 -18.22 -0.40
C THR A 242 10.08 -19.28 0.07
N LEU A 243 9.83 -20.34 -0.71
CA LEU A 243 8.82 -21.36 -0.36
C LEU A 243 9.15 -22.06 0.98
N LEU A 244 10.44 -22.28 1.26
CA LEU A 244 10.92 -22.85 2.52
C LEU A 244 10.78 -21.92 3.73
N ARG A 245 10.49 -20.63 3.54
CA ARG A 245 10.36 -19.61 4.60
C ARG A 245 8.92 -19.23 4.94
N LEU A 246 7.97 -19.44 4.03
CA LEU A 246 6.55 -19.19 4.30
C LEU A 246 6.06 -20.13 5.40
N GLY A 247 5.51 -19.58 6.48
CA GLY A 247 5.08 -20.36 7.65
C GLY A 247 3.79 -21.16 7.41
N SER A 248 2.86 -20.60 6.63
CA SER A 248 1.48 -21.10 6.51
C SER A 248 1.13 -21.68 5.14
N ASP A 249 0.33 -22.75 5.12
CA ASP A 249 -0.04 -23.47 3.89
C ASP A 249 -0.77 -22.61 2.85
N TYR A 250 -1.64 -21.69 3.24
CA TYR A 250 -2.31 -20.79 2.28
C TYR A 250 -1.33 -19.85 1.55
N GLN A 251 -0.19 -19.52 2.17
CA GLN A 251 0.88 -18.72 1.56
C GLN A 251 1.66 -19.56 0.56
N ARG A 252 1.96 -20.84 0.91
CA ARG A 252 2.62 -21.80 0.02
C ARG A 252 1.76 -22.13 -1.20
N ASP A 253 0.47 -22.34 -1.01
CA ASP A 253 -0.49 -22.55 -2.09
C ASP A 253 -0.58 -21.32 -3.01
N LYS A 254 -0.56 -20.11 -2.45
CA LYS A 254 -0.50 -18.85 -3.22
C LYS A 254 0.82 -18.70 -3.99
N PHE A 255 1.95 -19.04 -3.36
CA PHE A 255 3.25 -19.07 -4.01
C PHE A 255 3.27 -20.04 -5.21
N VAL A 256 2.70 -21.23 -5.07
CA VAL A 256 2.61 -22.24 -6.15
C VAL A 256 1.73 -21.73 -7.30
N GLU A 257 0.63 -21.03 -7.01
CA GLU A 257 -0.21 -20.38 -8.03
C GLU A 257 0.61 -19.39 -8.86
N ASP A 258 1.34 -18.48 -8.20
CA ASP A 258 2.07 -17.41 -8.89
C ASP A 258 3.40 -17.89 -9.53
N PHE A 259 3.99 -18.97 -9.02
CA PHE A 259 5.11 -19.69 -9.64
C PHE A 259 4.76 -20.17 -11.05
N TRP A 260 3.55 -20.71 -11.23
CA TRP A 260 3.06 -21.13 -12.54
C TRP A 260 2.67 -19.94 -13.43
N LYS A 261 2.06 -18.88 -12.88
CA LYS A 261 1.74 -17.66 -13.65
C LYS A 261 2.98 -17.02 -14.27
N ARG A 262 4.09 -16.88 -13.52
CA ARG A 262 5.37 -16.34 -14.02
C ARG A 262 5.96 -17.12 -15.21
N ARG A 263 5.48 -18.34 -15.47
CA ARG A 263 5.90 -19.22 -16.57
C ARG A 263 4.81 -19.45 -17.63
N SER A 264 3.60 -18.94 -17.41
CA SER A 264 2.43 -19.11 -18.28
C SER A 264 2.17 -17.88 -19.15
N VAL A 265 3.21 -17.07 -19.38
CA VAL A 265 3.21 -15.88 -20.24
C VAL A 265 4.42 -16.00 -21.17
N ASP A 266 4.22 -15.79 -22.48
CA ASP A 266 5.31 -15.82 -23.46
C ASP A 266 5.99 -14.45 -23.65
N ALA A 267 6.95 -14.39 -24.58
CA ALA A 267 7.73 -13.18 -24.86
C ALA A 267 6.89 -12.02 -25.44
N ASP A 268 5.70 -12.30 -25.96
CA ASP A 268 4.75 -11.34 -26.54
C ASP A 268 3.57 -11.05 -25.59
N GLY A 269 3.68 -11.48 -24.33
CA GLY A 269 2.70 -11.25 -23.27
C GLY A 269 1.45 -12.13 -23.35
N GLN A 270 1.40 -13.12 -24.24
CA GLN A 270 0.24 -13.99 -24.40
C GLN A 270 0.24 -15.12 -23.35
N ARG A 271 -0.96 -15.54 -22.94
CA ARG A 271 -1.10 -16.65 -21.97
C ARG A 271 -0.89 -17.99 -22.66
N VAL A 272 0.12 -18.74 -22.21
CA VAL A 272 0.45 -20.08 -22.70
C VAL A 272 0.17 -21.15 -21.65
N ALA A 273 -0.27 -22.34 -22.07
CA ALA A 273 -0.60 -23.48 -21.20
C ALA A 273 0.65 -24.21 -20.66
N PHE A 274 1.66 -23.45 -20.20
CA PHE A 274 2.96 -23.98 -19.79
C PHE A 274 2.84 -25.01 -18.67
N LYS A 275 2.02 -24.73 -17.64
CA LYS A 275 1.78 -25.64 -16.52
C LYS A 275 1.31 -27.00 -16.99
N ASP A 276 0.27 -27.04 -17.81
CA ASP A 276 -0.38 -28.29 -18.23
C ASP A 276 0.55 -29.12 -19.13
N ILE A 277 1.32 -28.44 -19.99
CA ILE A 277 2.39 -29.06 -20.80
C ILE A 277 3.50 -29.63 -19.92
N TYR A 278 3.92 -28.91 -18.86
CA TYR A 278 4.95 -29.36 -17.94
C TYR A 278 4.48 -30.56 -17.09
N GLU A 279 3.27 -30.51 -16.53
CA GLU A 279 2.68 -31.59 -15.75
C GLU A 279 2.47 -32.86 -16.59
N LEU A 280 2.09 -32.73 -17.87
CA LEU A 280 2.03 -33.85 -18.81
C LEU A 280 3.41 -34.47 -19.07
N ARG A 281 4.43 -33.65 -19.34
CA ARG A 281 5.83 -34.11 -19.52
C ARG A 281 6.36 -34.79 -18.26
N LEU A 282 6.04 -34.26 -17.08
CA LEU A 282 6.42 -34.80 -15.78
C LEU A 282 5.84 -36.18 -15.52
N GLN A 283 4.58 -36.43 -15.89
CA GLN A 283 3.98 -37.77 -15.82
C GLN A 283 4.74 -38.77 -16.71
N ILE A 284 5.05 -38.39 -17.96
CA ILE A 284 5.82 -39.23 -18.89
C ILE A 284 7.23 -39.49 -18.34
N VAL A 285 7.88 -38.48 -17.75
CA VAL A 285 9.24 -38.61 -17.18
C VAL A 285 9.27 -39.54 -15.97
N LYS A 286 8.26 -39.46 -15.09
CA LYS A 286 8.09 -40.39 -13.95
C LYS A 286 7.79 -41.84 -14.37
N GLN A 287 7.34 -42.07 -15.60
CA GLN A 287 7.10 -43.40 -16.16
C GLN A 287 8.29 -43.93 -16.96
N ARG A 288 8.96 -43.08 -17.75
CA ARG A 288 10.04 -43.47 -18.69
C ARG A 288 11.43 -43.53 -18.05
N PHE A 289 11.69 -42.73 -17.02
CA PHE A 289 13.02 -42.58 -16.41
C PHE A 289 13.00 -42.89 -14.91
N ARG A 290 14.15 -43.33 -14.39
CA ARG A 290 14.31 -43.77 -12.99
C ARG A 290 13.94 -42.69 -11.96
N HIS A 291 14.21 -41.43 -12.30
CA HIS A 291 13.74 -40.24 -11.59
C HIS A 291 13.88 -38.99 -12.47
N VAL A 292 13.13 -37.95 -12.11
CA VAL A 292 13.07 -36.65 -12.80
C VAL A 292 14.45 -35.98 -12.96
N ASN A 293 15.37 -36.21 -12.03
CA ASN A 293 16.72 -35.61 -12.01
C ASN A 293 17.75 -36.32 -12.90
N THR A 294 17.34 -37.25 -13.76
CA THR A 294 18.22 -37.78 -14.82
C THR A 294 18.46 -36.73 -15.91
N ASP A 295 19.59 -36.78 -16.62
CA ASP A 295 19.85 -35.85 -17.73
C ASP A 295 18.77 -35.95 -18.82
N GLN A 296 18.36 -37.18 -19.15
CA GLN A 296 17.22 -37.44 -20.03
C GLN A 296 15.93 -36.84 -19.49
N GLY A 297 15.59 -37.07 -18.21
CA GLY A 297 14.39 -36.55 -17.58
C GLY A 297 14.31 -35.03 -17.58
N ARG A 298 15.40 -34.35 -17.22
CA ARG A 298 15.52 -32.88 -17.26
C ARG A 298 15.34 -32.32 -18.67
N ILE A 299 16.07 -32.87 -19.63
CA ILE A 299 16.01 -32.41 -21.03
C ILE A 299 14.60 -32.66 -21.61
N PHE A 300 13.93 -33.76 -21.25
CA PHE A 300 12.54 -34.03 -21.65
C PHE A 300 11.53 -33.05 -21.00
N LEU A 301 11.71 -32.70 -19.72
CA LEU A 301 10.85 -31.71 -19.03
C LEU A 301 10.93 -30.34 -19.71
N ILE A 302 12.13 -29.83 -19.95
CA ILE A 302 12.36 -28.50 -20.54
C ILE A 302 11.96 -28.47 -22.03
N ASN A 303 12.46 -29.42 -22.82
CA ASN A 303 12.41 -29.35 -24.28
C ASN A 303 11.24 -30.14 -24.87
N GLY A 304 10.71 -31.12 -24.15
CA GLY A 304 9.71 -32.07 -24.65
C GLY A 304 10.33 -33.34 -25.24
N PRO A 305 9.49 -34.24 -25.78
CA PRO A 305 9.97 -35.45 -26.44
C PRO A 305 10.83 -35.12 -27.66
N PRO A 306 11.87 -35.92 -27.95
CA PRO A 306 12.56 -35.85 -29.23
C PRO A 306 11.67 -36.36 -30.37
N ASP A 307 11.82 -35.80 -31.56
CA ASP A 307 11.11 -36.21 -32.78
C ASP A 307 11.39 -37.67 -33.16
N GLY A 308 12.57 -38.17 -32.76
CA GLY A 308 12.90 -39.59 -32.78
C GLY A 308 14.04 -39.92 -31.82
N PHE A 309 14.21 -41.19 -31.48
CA PHE A 309 15.40 -41.65 -30.75
C PHE A 309 15.83 -43.05 -31.21
N ARG A 310 17.11 -43.37 -31.02
CA ARG A 310 17.67 -44.72 -31.19
C ARG A 310 18.38 -45.16 -29.92
N ARG A 311 18.28 -46.46 -29.61
CA ARG A 311 19.09 -47.13 -28.60
C ARG A 311 20.12 -48.00 -29.30
N ILE A 312 21.35 -47.98 -28.79
CA ILE A 312 22.47 -48.78 -29.30
C ILE A 312 23.04 -49.55 -28.13
N ASP A 313 23.05 -50.88 -28.25
CA ASP A 313 23.40 -51.82 -27.18
C ASP A 313 24.56 -52.73 -27.63
N CYS A 314 25.72 -52.12 -27.84
CA CYS A 314 26.94 -52.76 -28.36
C CYS A 314 27.91 -53.13 -27.23
N GLN A 315 27.48 -53.97 -26.28
CA GLN A 315 28.12 -54.20 -24.96
C GLN A 315 29.58 -54.72 -25.00
N ASP A 316 30.09 -55.16 -26.14
CA ASP A 316 31.52 -55.53 -26.36
C ASP A 316 32.43 -54.36 -26.79
N VAL A 317 31.84 -53.19 -27.03
CA VAL A 317 32.47 -52.03 -27.68
C VAL A 317 32.12 -50.72 -26.97
N TYR A 318 30.82 -50.41 -26.87
CA TYR A 318 30.28 -49.21 -26.27
C TYR A 318 29.45 -49.55 -25.02
N ASN A 319 29.48 -48.65 -24.03
CA ASN A 319 28.42 -48.65 -23.01
C ASN A 319 27.06 -48.38 -23.70
N PRO A 320 25.91 -48.75 -23.10
CA PRO A 320 24.61 -48.49 -23.70
C PRO A 320 24.40 -47.00 -23.99
N ILE A 321 23.96 -46.70 -25.21
CA ILE A 321 23.78 -45.34 -25.75
C ILE A 321 22.32 -45.13 -26.15
N GLU A 322 21.79 -43.93 -25.90
CA GLU A 322 20.52 -43.46 -26.47
C GLU A 322 20.75 -42.12 -27.19
N ILE A 323 20.53 -42.08 -28.50
CA ILE A 323 20.67 -40.87 -29.33
C ILE A 323 19.27 -40.28 -29.54
N TRP A 324 19.08 -39.02 -29.17
CA TRP A 324 17.83 -38.26 -29.34
C TRP A 324 17.98 -37.26 -30.47
N TYR A 325 17.02 -37.25 -31.40
CA TYR A 325 17.00 -36.37 -32.56
C TYR A 325 15.90 -35.30 -32.37
N TYR A 326 16.26 -34.04 -32.58
CA TYR A 326 15.33 -32.91 -32.59
C TYR A 326 15.48 -32.15 -33.91
N GLU A 327 14.40 -32.07 -34.70
CA GLU A 327 14.34 -31.22 -35.89
C GLU A 327 14.41 -29.74 -35.50
N ARG A 328 13.88 -29.35 -34.32
CA ARG A 328 14.03 -28.02 -33.74
C ARG A 328 14.06 -28.04 -32.20
N LEU A 329 15.01 -27.32 -31.61
CA LEU A 329 15.08 -27.05 -30.17
C LEU A 329 14.96 -25.55 -29.91
N GLU A 330 13.83 -25.11 -29.35
CA GLU A 330 13.53 -23.69 -29.15
C GLU A 330 14.39 -23.03 -28.05
N THR A 331 14.84 -23.80 -27.06
CA THR A 331 15.80 -23.37 -26.04
C THR A 331 17.11 -22.85 -26.64
N LEU A 332 17.64 -23.56 -27.65
CA LEU A 332 18.87 -23.19 -28.36
C LEU A 332 18.59 -22.40 -29.66
N ARG A 333 17.32 -22.30 -30.08
CA ARG A 333 16.88 -21.73 -31.37
C ARG A 333 17.59 -22.34 -32.58
N MET A 334 17.88 -23.64 -32.49
CA MET A 334 18.64 -24.42 -33.48
C MET A 334 17.80 -25.57 -34.05
N SER A 335 18.21 -26.08 -35.20
CA SER A 335 17.56 -27.20 -35.90
C SER A 335 18.51 -28.38 -36.12
N LYS A 336 17.94 -29.57 -36.31
CA LYS A 336 18.65 -30.83 -36.61
C LYS A 336 19.74 -31.18 -35.60
N ILE A 337 19.41 -31.06 -34.32
CA ILE A 337 20.30 -31.41 -33.21
C ILE A 337 20.19 -32.91 -32.91
N SER A 338 21.34 -33.52 -32.62
CA SER A 338 21.43 -34.85 -32.00
C SER A 338 22.01 -34.69 -30.60
N LEU A 339 21.31 -35.18 -29.58
CA LEU A 339 21.80 -35.29 -28.21
C LEU A 339 22.14 -36.75 -27.92
N LEU A 340 23.40 -37.03 -27.58
CA LEU A 340 23.88 -38.38 -27.31
C LEU A 340 23.93 -38.62 -25.81
N PHE A 341 23.24 -39.64 -25.33
CA PHE A 341 23.26 -40.07 -23.93
C PHE A 341 23.95 -41.43 -23.78
N TYR A 342 24.63 -41.67 -22.66
CA TYR A 342 25.26 -42.96 -22.34
C TYR A 342 25.17 -43.32 -20.85
N GLN A 343 25.23 -44.60 -20.52
CA GLN A 343 25.36 -45.08 -19.13
C GLN A 343 26.85 -45.30 -18.77
N PRO A 344 27.47 -44.50 -17.87
CA PRO A 344 28.85 -44.72 -17.46
C PRO A 344 29.06 -46.12 -16.88
N PHE A 345 30.07 -46.84 -17.36
CA PHE A 345 30.38 -48.23 -16.97
C PHE A 345 29.22 -49.23 -17.20
N GLY A 346 28.27 -48.92 -18.08
CA GLY A 346 27.15 -49.80 -18.41
C GLY A 346 26.06 -49.89 -17.33
N THR A 347 26.01 -48.97 -16.37
CA THR A 347 25.03 -49.02 -15.27
C THR A 347 24.62 -47.63 -14.78
N GLY A 348 23.59 -47.58 -13.93
CA GLY A 348 23.02 -46.33 -13.43
C GLY A 348 22.22 -45.58 -14.49
N ASP A 349 22.24 -44.24 -14.40
CA ASP A 349 21.39 -43.40 -15.24
C ASP A 349 22.15 -42.87 -16.47
N PHE A 350 21.42 -42.69 -17.57
CA PHE A 350 21.92 -42.06 -18.79
C PHE A 350 22.33 -40.60 -18.54
N ARG A 351 23.56 -40.26 -18.91
CA ARG A 351 24.13 -38.90 -18.89
C ARG A 351 24.28 -38.37 -20.31
N LEU A 352 24.10 -37.06 -20.49
CA LEU A 352 24.39 -36.38 -21.74
C LEU A 352 25.92 -36.37 -21.95
N TRP A 353 26.39 -36.93 -23.07
CA TRP A 353 27.79 -36.86 -23.48
C TRP A 353 28.13 -35.50 -24.07
N THR A 354 29.30 -34.99 -23.71
CA THR A 354 29.89 -33.78 -24.29
C THR A 354 31.25 -34.06 -24.94
N PRO A 355 31.67 -33.29 -25.97
CA PRO A 355 32.99 -33.43 -26.58
C PRO A 355 34.16 -33.31 -25.59
N LEU A 356 33.96 -32.63 -24.46
CA LEU A 356 34.93 -32.46 -23.38
C LEU A 356 35.28 -33.78 -22.66
N GLU A 357 34.35 -34.75 -22.66
CA GLU A 357 34.57 -36.07 -22.05
C GLU A 357 35.39 -37.00 -22.98
N GLY A 358 35.40 -36.70 -24.28
CA GLY A 358 36.04 -37.46 -25.34
C GLY A 358 35.27 -38.73 -25.76
N PRO A 359 35.52 -39.26 -26.97
CA PRO A 359 34.84 -40.46 -27.48
C PRO A 359 35.10 -41.70 -26.62
N GLN A 360 36.22 -41.74 -25.87
CA GLN A 360 36.57 -42.83 -24.96
C GLN A 360 35.59 -42.98 -23.80
N ALA A 361 34.85 -41.94 -23.40
CA ALA A 361 33.82 -42.03 -22.37
C ALA A 361 32.66 -42.98 -22.76
N LEU A 362 32.41 -43.12 -24.06
CA LEU A 362 31.37 -43.98 -24.61
C LEU A 362 31.79 -45.46 -24.65
N LEU A 363 33.08 -45.78 -24.56
CA LEU A 363 33.60 -47.14 -24.70
C LEU A 363 33.49 -47.96 -23.41
N VAL A 364 33.36 -49.28 -23.55
CA VAL A 364 33.27 -50.22 -22.42
C VAL A 364 34.55 -50.17 -21.57
N GLY A 365 34.40 -49.79 -20.31
CA GLY A 365 35.53 -49.59 -19.39
C GLY A 365 36.35 -48.32 -19.63
N GLY A 366 35.88 -47.43 -20.50
CA GLY A 366 36.44 -46.08 -20.67
C GLY A 366 36.14 -45.15 -19.49
N ILE A 367 36.91 -44.06 -19.39
CA ILE A 367 36.76 -43.05 -18.33
C ILE A 367 36.76 -41.67 -18.99
N ALA A 368 35.74 -40.86 -18.68
CA ALA A 368 35.60 -39.50 -19.20
C ALA A 368 36.76 -38.58 -18.77
N GLY A 369 37.23 -37.74 -19.69
CA GLY A 369 38.25 -36.72 -19.42
C GLY A 369 39.70 -37.23 -19.25
N LEU A 370 39.92 -38.55 -19.22
CA LEU A 370 41.27 -39.12 -19.26
C LEU A 370 41.72 -39.37 -20.71
N SER A 371 42.90 -38.85 -21.06
CA SER A 371 43.59 -39.12 -22.33
C SER A 371 44.26 -40.51 -22.34
N GLY A 372 43.49 -41.56 -22.07
CA GLY A 372 44.00 -42.93 -22.11
C GLY A 372 42.99 -43.98 -21.62
N ILE A 373 42.71 -44.96 -22.47
CA ILE A 373 42.40 -46.32 -22.00
C ILE A 373 43.68 -46.86 -21.35
N GLY A 374 43.56 -47.66 -20.29
CA GLY A 374 44.72 -48.33 -19.67
C GLY A 374 45.56 -49.11 -20.69
N PRO A 375 46.90 -49.16 -20.55
CA PRO A 375 47.79 -49.60 -21.60
C PRO A 375 47.52 -51.06 -22.01
N GLY A 376 47.04 -51.25 -23.25
CA GLY A 376 46.91 -52.57 -23.88
C GLY A 376 45.58 -52.88 -24.59
N ARG A 377 44.53 -52.04 -24.50
CA ARG A 377 43.21 -52.37 -25.09
C ARG A 377 42.72 -51.36 -26.14
N THR A 378 43.17 -51.51 -27.38
CA THR A 378 42.57 -50.87 -28.55
C THR A 378 41.22 -51.54 -28.88
N ILE A 379 40.12 -50.86 -28.56
CA ILE A 379 38.77 -51.35 -28.87
C ILE A 379 38.49 -51.05 -30.35
N ASP A 380 38.46 -52.10 -31.18
CA ASP A 380 37.91 -51.98 -32.53
C ASP A 380 36.40 -51.73 -32.46
N VAL A 381 36.02 -50.51 -32.87
CA VAL A 381 34.65 -50.00 -32.88
C VAL A 381 33.79 -50.52 -34.03
N THR A 382 34.42 -51.04 -35.10
CA THR A 382 33.69 -51.48 -36.31
C THR A 382 32.85 -52.75 -36.07
N ARG A 383 33.09 -53.43 -34.94
CA ARG A 383 32.30 -54.57 -34.45
C ARG A 383 30.91 -54.18 -33.91
N CYS A 384 30.64 -52.90 -33.70
CA CYS A 384 29.29 -52.37 -33.47
C CYS A 384 28.75 -51.87 -34.82
N SER A 385 27.64 -52.42 -35.34
CA SER A 385 27.10 -52.05 -36.66
C SER A 385 26.78 -50.56 -36.77
N GLU A 386 26.38 -49.95 -35.66
CA GLU A 386 25.89 -48.57 -35.53
C GLU A 386 27.05 -47.56 -35.33
N TRP A 387 28.32 -47.97 -35.39
CA TRP A 387 29.49 -47.10 -35.15
C TRP A 387 29.49 -45.81 -36.00
N ARG A 388 28.93 -45.88 -37.22
CA ARG A 388 28.77 -44.72 -38.11
C ARG A 388 27.71 -43.74 -37.59
N GLU A 389 26.63 -44.22 -36.99
CA GLU A 389 25.58 -43.39 -36.41
C GLU A 389 26.07 -42.72 -35.12
N ILE A 390 26.83 -43.43 -34.28
CA ILE A 390 27.52 -42.87 -33.11
C ILE A 390 28.49 -41.76 -33.55
N ASN A 391 29.35 -42.01 -34.54
CA ASN A 391 30.28 -41.01 -35.04
C ASN A 391 29.57 -39.79 -35.67
N GLY A 392 28.45 -40.00 -36.37
CA GLY A 392 27.62 -38.91 -36.88
C GLY A 392 27.03 -38.05 -35.76
N ALA A 393 26.43 -38.69 -34.74
CA ALA A 393 25.88 -37.98 -33.58
C ALA A 393 26.95 -37.26 -32.75
N MET A 394 28.15 -37.84 -32.59
CA MET A 394 29.29 -37.16 -31.96
C MET A 394 29.75 -35.93 -32.77
N ALA A 395 29.74 -35.99 -34.11
CA ALA A 395 30.06 -34.84 -34.95
C ALA A 395 29.00 -33.73 -34.86
N THR A 396 27.71 -34.07 -34.85
CA THR A 396 26.63 -33.10 -34.60
C THR A 396 26.73 -32.49 -33.20
N ALA A 397 26.98 -33.29 -32.18
CA ALA A 397 27.19 -32.82 -30.81
C ALA A 397 28.46 -31.95 -30.69
N ALA A 398 29.53 -32.23 -31.43
CA ALA A 398 30.70 -31.34 -31.51
C ALA A 398 30.38 -29.99 -32.18
N GLY A 399 29.44 -29.94 -33.14
CA GLY A 399 28.93 -28.69 -33.70
C GLY A 399 28.11 -27.84 -32.72
N VAL A 400 27.46 -28.45 -31.72
CA VAL A 400 26.65 -27.77 -30.70
C VAL A 400 27.47 -27.40 -29.45
N PHE A 401 28.32 -28.32 -28.99
CA PHE A 401 29.05 -28.23 -27.71
C PHE A 401 30.58 -28.03 -27.88
N GLY A 402 31.07 -27.72 -29.08
CA GLY A 402 32.50 -27.53 -29.37
C GLY A 402 33.08 -26.16 -28.99
N THR A 403 32.29 -25.27 -28.40
CA THR A 403 32.71 -23.90 -28.05
C THR A 403 33.10 -23.76 -26.57
N MET A 404 33.75 -22.66 -26.20
CA MET A 404 34.02 -22.33 -24.78
C MET A 404 32.74 -22.10 -23.93
N THR A 405 31.55 -22.13 -24.54
CA THR A 405 30.25 -22.02 -23.84
C THR A 405 29.54 -23.36 -23.68
N ALA A 406 30.18 -24.49 -23.99
CA ALA A 406 29.58 -25.83 -23.93
C ALA A 406 28.76 -26.11 -22.67
N GLN A 407 29.32 -25.81 -21.48
CA GLN A 407 28.62 -26.01 -20.20
C GLN A 407 27.34 -25.18 -20.10
N LYS A 408 27.36 -23.91 -20.54
CA LYS A 408 26.19 -23.03 -20.54
C LYS A 408 25.04 -23.58 -21.40
N ILE A 409 25.38 -24.18 -22.55
CA ILE A 409 24.42 -24.84 -23.44
C ILE A 409 23.84 -26.11 -22.79
N VAL A 410 24.66 -26.89 -22.09
CA VAL A 410 24.21 -28.05 -21.30
C VAL A 410 23.29 -27.64 -20.15
N ASP A 411 23.60 -26.54 -19.46
CA ASP A 411 22.78 -26.01 -18.37
C ASP A 411 21.44 -25.46 -18.91
N GLU A 412 21.46 -24.71 -20.02
CA GLU A 412 20.26 -24.21 -20.72
C GLU A 412 19.34 -25.33 -21.22
N LEU A 413 19.90 -26.44 -21.74
CA LEU A 413 19.12 -27.62 -22.11
C LEU A 413 18.47 -28.32 -20.91
N LYS A 414 19.11 -28.27 -19.73
CA LYS A 414 18.67 -28.99 -18.52
C LYS A 414 17.77 -28.16 -17.59
N THR A 415 17.85 -26.82 -17.64
CA THR A 415 17.02 -25.93 -16.79
C THR A 415 16.12 -24.97 -17.57
N GLY A 416 16.32 -24.81 -18.87
CA GLY A 416 15.58 -23.86 -19.70
C GLY A 416 15.88 -22.39 -19.39
N PRO A 417 15.14 -21.46 -20.02
CA PRO A 417 15.19 -20.05 -19.65
C PRO A 417 14.62 -19.86 -18.24
N LYS A 418 15.45 -19.37 -17.32
CA LYS A 418 14.98 -18.98 -15.98
C LYS A 418 14.12 -17.72 -16.09
N PRO A 419 12.94 -17.65 -15.45
CA PRO A 419 12.11 -16.45 -15.48
C PRO A 419 12.78 -15.32 -14.68
N ASP A 420 12.23 -14.11 -14.81
CA ASP A 420 12.48 -13.06 -13.82
C ASP A 420 11.94 -13.52 -12.45
N VAL A 421 12.75 -13.32 -11.42
CA VAL A 421 12.46 -13.68 -10.02
C VAL A 421 12.58 -12.48 -9.09
N GLU A 422 12.75 -11.28 -9.63
CA GLU A 422 12.74 -10.05 -8.84
C GLU A 422 11.40 -9.90 -8.10
N GLY A 423 11.46 -9.77 -6.78
CA GLY A 423 10.26 -9.67 -5.95
C GLY A 423 9.63 -11.00 -5.53
N VAL A 424 10.19 -12.14 -5.91
CA VAL A 424 9.80 -13.44 -5.33
C VAL A 424 10.15 -13.52 -3.84
N ASP A 425 11.30 -12.98 -3.47
CA ASP A 425 11.72 -12.77 -2.08
C ASP A 425 10.84 -11.73 -1.36
N LYS A 426 10.38 -10.69 -2.07
CA LYS A 426 9.45 -9.67 -1.54
C LYS A 426 8.08 -10.25 -1.15
N ILE A 427 7.72 -11.49 -1.49
CA ILE A 427 6.58 -12.21 -0.89
C ILE A 427 6.75 -12.32 0.64
N LEU A 428 7.99 -12.41 1.13
CA LEU A 428 8.34 -12.43 2.56
C LEU A 428 8.18 -11.06 3.26
N LEU A 429 7.87 -9.99 2.50
CA LEU A 429 7.40 -8.70 3.04
C LEU A 429 5.88 -8.68 3.26
N MET A 430 5.14 -9.62 2.66
CA MET A 430 3.68 -9.70 2.69
C MET A 430 3.18 -10.90 3.53
N THR A 431 4.05 -11.52 4.33
CA THR A 431 3.67 -12.51 5.35
C THR A 431 3.54 -11.87 6.72
N THR A 432 2.59 -12.37 7.52
CA THR A 432 2.46 -12.03 8.95
C THR A 432 3.43 -12.81 9.86
N ASP A 433 4.24 -13.73 9.31
CA ASP A 433 5.28 -14.44 10.05
C ASP A 433 6.27 -13.45 10.70
N VAL A 434 6.64 -13.69 11.96
CA VAL A 434 7.56 -12.86 12.77
C VAL A 434 8.86 -13.62 13.00
N ASP A 435 10.00 -12.93 12.91
CA ASP A 435 11.30 -13.48 13.30
C ASP A 435 11.31 -13.82 14.82
N PRO A 436 11.60 -15.06 15.24
CA PRO A 436 11.73 -15.42 16.65
C PRO A 436 12.73 -14.59 17.47
N ALA A 437 13.66 -13.89 16.81
CA ALA A 437 14.63 -12.98 17.43
C ALA A 437 14.17 -11.51 17.51
N ALA A 438 13.00 -11.15 16.96
CA ALA A 438 12.49 -9.77 17.01
C ALA A 438 12.06 -9.36 18.43
N ALA A 439 12.33 -8.10 18.79
CA ALA A 439 11.94 -7.55 20.10
C ALA A 439 10.42 -7.34 20.16
N LYS A 440 9.74 -7.94 21.14
CA LYS A 440 8.28 -7.85 21.24
C LYS A 440 7.82 -6.41 21.52
N LEU A 441 6.96 -5.87 20.65
CA LEU A 441 6.30 -4.59 20.88
C LEU A 441 5.01 -4.81 21.71
N PRO A 442 4.76 -4.01 22.77
CA PRO A 442 3.44 -3.94 23.37
C PRO A 442 2.48 -3.24 22.39
N VAL A 443 1.33 -3.87 22.16
CA VAL A 443 0.24 -3.34 21.34
C VAL A 443 -1.08 -3.48 22.07
N GLN A 444 -1.85 -2.40 22.10
CA GLN A 444 -3.28 -2.45 22.43
C GLN A 444 -4.06 -2.35 21.12
N ARG A 445 -5.17 -3.10 20.97
CA ARG A 445 -5.96 -3.07 19.73
C ARG A 445 -7.45 -2.92 20.02
N VAL A 446 -8.05 -1.88 19.47
CA VAL A 446 -9.51 -1.66 19.49
C VAL A 446 -10.06 -2.09 18.13
N LEU A 447 -11.00 -3.03 18.13
CA LEU A 447 -11.69 -3.48 16.93
C LEU A 447 -13.11 -2.91 16.94
N ARG A 448 -13.54 -2.31 15.83
CA ARG A 448 -14.86 -1.71 15.67
C ARG A 448 -15.49 -2.15 14.35
N PHE A 449 -16.80 -2.08 14.30
CA PHE A 449 -17.61 -2.29 13.10
C PHE A 449 -18.46 -1.05 12.85
N PRO A 450 -17.85 0.13 12.57
CA PRO A 450 -18.57 1.40 12.55
C PRO A 450 -19.79 1.42 11.64
N GLU A 451 -19.73 0.85 10.43
CA GLU A 451 -20.83 0.95 9.47
C GLU A 451 -20.90 -0.22 8.47
N MET A 452 -22.04 -0.33 7.80
CA MET A 452 -22.28 -1.21 6.67
C MET A 452 -22.16 -0.38 5.40
N VAL A 453 -21.31 -0.82 4.47
CA VAL A 453 -21.05 -0.19 3.18
C VAL A 453 -21.28 -1.24 2.11
N ALA A 454 -22.40 -1.11 1.40
CA ALA A 454 -23.02 -2.19 0.64
C ALA A 454 -23.25 -3.44 1.52
N SER A 455 -23.35 -4.62 0.90
CA SER A 455 -23.35 -5.95 1.54
C SER A 455 -22.13 -6.32 2.42
N LYS A 456 -21.29 -5.36 2.83
CA LYS A 456 -20.08 -5.53 3.66
C LYS A 456 -20.11 -4.62 4.89
N ILE A 457 -19.50 -5.07 5.97
CA ILE A 457 -19.21 -4.24 7.15
C ILE A 457 -17.83 -3.61 6.98
N ARG A 458 -17.70 -2.32 7.27
CA ARG A 458 -16.40 -1.69 7.55
C ARG A 458 -15.95 -2.12 8.93
N MET A 459 -14.94 -2.97 8.97
CA MET A 459 -14.14 -3.30 10.15
C MET A 459 -13.01 -2.26 10.28
N GLU A 460 -12.90 -1.64 11.44
CA GLU A 460 -11.84 -0.68 11.79
C GLU A 460 -11.01 -1.31 12.91
N ILE A 461 -9.70 -1.45 12.72
CA ILE A 461 -8.77 -1.83 13.79
C ILE A 461 -7.80 -0.68 14.07
N SER A 462 -7.92 -0.11 15.27
CA SER A 462 -7.00 0.88 15.81
C SER A 462 -5.97 0.17 16.69
N VAL A 463 -4.70 0.21 16.30
CA VAL A 463 -3.58 -0.31 17.09
C VAL A 463 -2.87 0.85 17.77
N LEU A 464 -2.67 0.77 19.09
CA LEU A 464 -1.90 1.73 19.88
C LEU A 464 -0.56 1.11 20.25
N LEU A 465 0.53 1.76 19.83
CA LEU A 465 1.91 1.40 20.17
C LEU A 465 2.45 2.35 21.25
N GLU A 466 3.15 1.83 22.26
CA GLU A 466 3.84 2.67 23.25
C GLU A 466 5.06 3.34 22.61
N ARG A 467 5.10 4.67 22.58
CA ARG A 467 6.10 5.45 21.82
C ARG A 467 7.54 5.24 22.31
N GLU A 468 7.73 5.00 23.60
CA GLU A 468 9.03 4.66 24.20
C GLU A 468 9.51 3.25 23.82
N THR A 469 8.61 2.43 23.26
CA THR A 469 8.89 1.11 22.71
C THR A 469 9.02 1.13 21.18
N LEU A 470 9.39 2.27 20.60
CA LEU A 470 9.66 2.42 19.17
C LEU A 470 11.05 3.02 18.90
N GLY A 471 11.69 2.57 17.83
CA GLY A 471 12.95 3.13 17.34
C GLY A 471 12.72 4.36 16.48
N THR A 472 13.65 5.31 16.53
CA THR A 472 13.63 6.49 15.65
C THR A 472 14.84 6.54 14.72
N LYS A 473 14.64 7.15 13.55
CA LYS A 473 15.69 7.42 12.57
C LYS A 473 15.74 8.91 12.26
N ALA A 474 16.91 9.52 12.38
CA ALA A 474 17.12 10.91 11.98
C ALA A 474 17.23 11.02 10.45
N LEU A 475 16.58 12.05 9.89
CA LEU A 475 16.61 12.37 8.46
C LEU A 475 16.59 13.89 8.27
N GLY A 476 17.77 14.48 8.11
CA GLY A 476 17.93 15.94 8.25
C GLY A 476 17.86 16.35 9.72
N GLU A 477 17.07 17.37 10.02
CA GLU A 477 16.84 17.87 11.40
C GLU A 477 15.66 17.17 12.10
N GLU A 478 14.85 16.39 11.37
CA GLU A 478 13.66 15.68 11.87
C GLU A 478 13.98 14.20 12.17
N THR A 479 13.19 13.58 13.04
CA THR A 479 13.30 12.16 13.40
C THR A 479 11.99 11.43 13.12
N PHE A 480 12.05 10.21 12.59
CA PHE A 480 10.89 9.45 12.14
C PHE A 480 10.71 8.14 12.91
N TYR A 481 9.45 7.77 13.16
CA TYR A 481 9.05 6.41 13.55
C TYR A 481 8.67 5.63 12.29
N ASP A 482 9.32 4.49 12.05
CA ASP A 482 9.31 3.76 10.78
C ASP A 482 8.56 2.42 10.94
N LEU A 483 7.25 2.40 10.66
CA LEU A 483 6.36 1.29 11.02
C LEU A 483 5.69 0.61 9.83
N ASP A 484 5.94 -0.70 9.69
CA ASP A 484 5.30 -1.58 8.72
C ASP A 484 4.17 -2.39 9.36
N VAL A 485 2.99 -2.38 8.74
CA VAL A 485 1.83 -3.17 9.20
C VAL A 485 1.38 -4.11 8.09
N ILE A 486 1.68 -5.39 8.23
CA ILE A 486 1.32 -6.46 7.30
C ILE A 486 0.11 -7.18 7.90
N GLY A 487 -0.93 -7.48 7.11
CA GLY A 487 -2.08 -8.23 7.61
C GLY A 487 -2.68 -9.20 6.60
N GLU A 488 -3.14 -10.33 7.10
CA GLU A 488 -3.76 -11.43 6.34
C GLU A 488 -5.12 -11.76 6.95
N ILE A 489 -6.14 -11.86 6.10
CA ILE A 489 -7.51 -12.17 6.51
C ILE A 489 -7.90 -13.50 5.89
N VAL A 490 -8.18 -14.51 6.72
CA VAL A 490 -8.39 -15.90 6.29
C VAL A 490 -9.82 -16.36 6.60
N LYS A 491 -10.51 -16.95 5.62
CA LYS A 491 -11.85 -17.57 5.76
C LYS A 491 -11.81 -18.99 5.19
N GLY A 492 -12.25 -19.98 5.95
CA GLY A 492 -12.28 -21.39 5.51
C GLY A 492 -10.92 -21.93 5.04
N GLY A 493 -9.82 -21.49 5.66
CA GLY A 493 -8.45 -21.87 5.27
C GLY A 493 -7.89 -21.16 4.04
N LYS A 494 -8.67 -20.30 3.36
CA LYS A 494 -8.22 -19.50 2.21
C LYS A 494 -7.94 -18.05 2.61
N LEU A 495 -6.90 -17.48 2.04
CA LEU A 495 -6.60 -16.05 2.11
C LEU A 495 -7.69 -15.28 1.34
N VAL A 496 -8.37 -14.35 2.01
CA VAL A 496 -9.44 -13.50 1.45
C VAL A 496 -8.91 -12.10 1.14
N ASP A 497 -8.00 -11.60 1.96
CA ASP A 497 -7.31 -10.34 1.78
C ASP A 497 -5.89 -10.45 2.37
N ASN A 498 -4.94 -9.74 1.75
CA ASN A 498 -3.57 -9.58 2.25
C ASN A 498 -3.11 -8.17 1.92
N PHE A 499 -2.55 -7.48 2.92
CA PHE A 499 -2.25 -6.07 2.84
C PHE A 499 -0.96 -5.71 3.57
N ARG A 500 -0.36 -4.60 3.13
CA ARG A 500 0.68 -3.91 3.86
C ARG A 500 0.42 -2.41 3.85
N TYR A 501 0.37 -1.82 5.03
CA TYR A 501 0.53 -0.38 5.21
C TYR A 501 1.95 -0.10 5.67
N ARG A 502 2.41 1.12 5.41
CA ARG A 502 3.54 1.70 6.13
C ARG A 502 3.14 3.06 6.67
N PHE A 503 3.60 3.36 7.88
CA PHE A 503 3.36 4.61 8.56
C PHE A 503 4.70 5.20 8.97
N ASP A 504 4.98 6.39 8.46
CA ASP A 504 6.23 7.11 8.69
C ASP A 504 5.88 8.45 9.37
N PHE A 505 6.03 8.50 10.69
CA PHE A 505 5.60 9.65 11.49
C PHE A 505 6.80 10.53 11.87
N PRO A 506 6.84 11.82 11.51
CA PRO A 506 7.76 12.78 12.11
C PRO A 506 7.47 12.88 13.61
N ALA A 507 8.47 12.66 14.45
CA ALA A 507 8.29 12.58 15.90
C ALA A 507 7.78 13.90 16.51
N SER A 508 8.08 15.03 15.86
CA SER A 508 7.51 16.36 16.16
C SER A 508 5.97 16.40 16.10
N THR A 509 5.33 15.57 15.27
CA THR A 509 3.87 15.50 15.12
C THR A 509 3.19 14.65 16.19
N VAL A 510 3.93 13.72 16.83
CA VAL A 510 3.37 12.70 17.74
C VAL A 510 3.23 13.23 19.16
N LYS A 511 2.00 13.66 19.50
CA LYS A 511 1.65 14.21 20.82
C LYS A 511 1.01 13.14 21.71
N GLY A 512 1.79 12.57 22.64
CA GLY A 512 1.31 11.63 23.66
C GLY A 512 2.29 10.50 23.95
N ALA A 513 1.86 9.56 24.79
CA ALA A 513 2.62 8.33 25.09
C ALA A 513 2.39 7.20 24.06
N PHE A 514 1.31 7.26 23.29
CA PHE A 514 0.93 6.25 22.30
C PHE A 514 0.95 6.80 20.87
N LEU A 515 1.28 5.93 19.92
CA LEU A 515 1.20 6.18 18.49
C LEU A 515 0.05 5.34 17.89
N PRO A 516 -1.03 5.97 17.37
CA PRO A 516 -2.18 5.25 16.83
C PRO A 516 -1.99 4.91 15.34
N LEU A 517 -2.19 3.65 14.99
CA LEU A 517 -2.30 3.16 13.61
C LEU A 517 -3.75 2.72 13.36
N ASN A 518 -4.42 3.29 12.36
CA ASN A 518 -5.79 2.92 11.99
C ASN A 518 -5.81 2.18 10.65
N ILE A 519 -6.53 1.07 10.59
CA ILE A 519 -6.58 0.13 9.47
C ILE A 519 -8.05 -0.24 9.20
N GLU A 520 -8.56 0.02 7.99
CA GLU A 520 -9.96 -0.24 7.62
C GLU A 520 -10.13 -1.41 6.65
N ARG A 521 -11.13 -2.27 6.84
CA ARG A 521 -11.38 -3.44 6.00
C ARG A 521 -12.86 -3.66 5.71
N TYR A 522 -13.18 -3.96 4.46
CA TYR A 522 -14.56 -4.12 3.99
C TYR A 522 -14.86 -5.61 3.77
N LEU A 523 -15.41 -6.25 4.80
CA LEU A 523 -15.63 -7.69 4.88
C LEU A 523 -17.12 -8.03 4.84
N TYR A 524 -17.48 -9.14 4.18
CA TYR A 524 -18.82 -9.72 4.33
C TYR A 524 -19.02 -10.24 5.77
N PRO A 525 -20.25 -10.33 6.28
CA PRO A 525 -20.53 -10.96 7.56
C PRO A 525 -19.98 -12.38 7.73
N GLY A 526 -19.88 -12.82 8.99
CA GLY A 526 -19.45 -14.14 9.42
C GLY A 526 -18.00 -14.21 9.91
N GLU A 527 -17.49 -15.42 10.04
CA GLU A 527 -16.23 -15.67 10.76
C GLU A 527 -14.97 -15.57 9.88
N TYR A 528 -13.91 -14.99 10.46
CA TYR A 528 -12.59 -14.84 9.86
C TYR A 528 -11.51 -15.11 10.91
N ARG A 529 -10.28 -15.40 10.46
CA ARG A 529 -9.07 -15.23 11.27
C ARG A 529 -8.31 -14.02 10.76
N LEU A 530 -8.06 -13.07 11.65
CA LEU A 530 -7.30 -11.86 11.38
C LEU A 530 -5.89 -12.03 11.93
N LYS A 531 -4.90 -11.95 11.06
CA LYS A 531 -3.50 -11.77 11.42
C LYS A 531 -3.07 -10.36 11.07
N VAL A 532 -2.42 -9.65 11.98
CA VAL A 532 -1.75 -8.36 11.73
C VAL A 532 -0.40 -8.34 12.44
N LYS A 533 0.68 -8.35 11.65
CA LYS A 533 2.04 -8.09 12.11
C LYS A 533 2.32 -6.59 12.04
N ILE A 534 2.80 -6.03 13.16
CA ILE A 534 3.34 -4.69 13.22
C ILE A 534 4.87 -4.82 13.40
N ALA A 535 5.64 -4.07 12.63
CA ALA A 535 7.09 -4.19 12.52
C ALA A 535 7.76 -2.80 12.61
N ASP A 536 8.69 -2.64 13.54
CA ASP A 536 9.47 -1.42 13.79
C ASP A 536 10.85 -1.55 13.14
N SER A 537 10.96 -0.98 11.95
CA SER A 537 12.14 -1.04 11.08
C SER A 537 13.37 -0.32 11.66
N ASN A 538 13.22 0.46 12.73
CA ASN A 538 14.32 1.18 13.39
C ASN A 538 14.97 0.39 14.54
N ARG A 539 14.32 -0.64 15.10
CA ARG A 539 14.89 -1.42 16.23
C ARG A 539 14.80 -2.95 16.14
N ASN A 540 14.38 -3.51 14.99
CA ASN A 540 14.04 -4.93 14.85
C ASN A 540 12.96 -5.37 15.87
N GLY A 541 11.95 -4.51 16.07
CA GLY A 541 10.81 -4.79 16.93
C GLY A 541 9.63 -5.36 16.13
N ALA A 542 8.86 -6.27 16.72
CA ALA A 542 7.62 -6.76 16.12
C ALA A 542 6.51 -7.11 17.14
N ALA A 543 5.26 -6.96 16.72
CA ALA A 543 4.08 -7.54 17.36
C ALA A 543 3.27 -8.35 16.34
N LEU A 544 2.54 -9.35 16.82
CA LEU A 544 1.55 -10.09 16.03
C LEU A 544 0.23 -10.16 16.78
N ILE A 545 -0.82 -9.62 16.17
CA ILE A 545 -2.21 -9.88 16.52
C ILE A 545 -2.62 -11.07 15.66
N ASP A 546 -3.00 -12.21 16.25
CA ASP A 546 -3.53 -13.38 15.53
C ASP A 546 -4.76 -13.92 16.27
N GLU A 547 -5.94 -13.56 15.79
CA GLU A 547 -7.20 -13.79 16.49
C GLU A 547 -8.36 -14.18 15.57
N LYS A 548 -9.39 -14.79 16.15
CA LYS A 548 -10.65 -15.05 15.46
C LYS A 548 -11.53 -13.80 15.54
N VAL A 549 -11.96 -13.30 14.38
CA VAL A 549 -12.86 -12.15 14.27
C VAL A 549 -14.20 -12.62 13.72
N VAL A 550 -15.28 -12.22 14.37
CA VAL A 550 -16.65 -12.38 13.85
C VAL A 550 -17.09 -11.02 13.32
N VAL A 551 -17.24 -10.92 12.00
CA VAL A 551 -17.82 -9.73 11.36
C VAL A 551 -19.33 -9.84 11.52
N PRO A 552 -20.00 -8.88 12.17
CA PRO A 552 -21.42 -8.99 12.48
C PRO A 552 -22.29 -8.89 11.23
N GLU A 553 -23.57 -9.25 11.35
CA GLU A 553 -24.57 -9.03 10.30
C GLU A 553 -25.04 -7.56 10.24
N SER A 554 -24.85 -6.79 11.31
CA SER A 554 -25.07 -5.35 11.32
C SER A 554 -24.10 -4.60 12.24
N PRO A 555 -23.77 -3.32 11.97
CA PRO A 555 -22.87 -2.50 12.79
C PRO A 555 -23.29 -2.40 14.26
N ASP A 556 -24.60 -2.41 14.49
CA ASP A 556 -25.18 -2.22 15.81
C ASP A 556 -25.24 -3.55 16.61
N GLN A 557 -24.97 -4.70 16.00
CA GLN A 557 -25.03 -6.01 16.68
C GLN A 557 -24.03 -6.10 17.84
N SER A 558 -22.81 -5.58 17.68
CA SER A 558 -21.73 -5.62 18.66
C SER A 558 -21.76 -4.53 19.74
N LEU A 559 -22.68 -3.56 19.66
CA LEU A 559 -22.76 -2.44 20.60
C LEU A 559 -23.52 -2.80 21.89
N SER A 560 -23.10 -2.25 23.03
CA SER A 560 -23.85 -2.33 24.29
C SER A 560 -25.20 -1.58 24.22
N PRO A 561 -26.13 -1.79 25.18
CA PRO A 561 -27.40 -1.04 25.22
C PRO A 561 -27.21 0.48 25.32
N GLU A 562 -26.15 0.93 26.01
CA GLU A 562 -25.84 2.35 26.18
C GLU A 562 -25.22 2.96 24.93
N GLU A 563 -24.30 2.25 24.26
CA GLU A 563 -23.77 2.66 22.95
C GLU A 563 -24.87 2.66 21.87
N LYS A 564 -25.81 1.71 21.91
CA LYS A 564 -27.02 1.70 21.08
C LYS A 564 -27.86 2.95 21.35
N ALA A 565 -28.15 3.26 22.61
CA ALA A 565 -28.91 4.45 22.97
C ALA A 565 -28.20 5.75 22.56
N ALA A 566 -26.88 5.84 22.75
CA ALA A 566 -26.08 6.99 22.33
C ALA A 566 -26.02 7.13 20.80
N ARG A 567 -25.89 6.01 20.06
CA ARG A 567 -25.87 5.99 18.60
C ARG A 567 -27.25 6.30 18.00
N GLU A 568 -28.33 5.79 18.58
CA GLU A 568 -29.69 6.17 18.17
C GLU A 568 -30.01 7.61 18.57
N ALA A 569 -29.53 8.12 19.70
CA ALA A 569 -29.62 9.54 20.03
C ALA A 569 -28.83 10.42 19.04
N ALA A 570 -27.65 9.97 18.59
CA ALA A 570 -26.88 10.65 17.56
C ALA A 570 -27.55 10.57 16.17
N LYS A 571 -28.07 9.40 15.76
CA LYS A 571 -28.90 9.25 14.55
C LYS A 571 -30.14 10.15 14.63
N ALA A 572 -30.82 10.22 15.76
CA ALA A 572 -32.01 11.05 15.97
C ALA A 572 -31.69 12.56 16.02
N ALA A 573 -30.55 12.95 16.60
CA ALA A 573 -30.08 14.34 16.57
C ALA A 573 -29.69 14.76 15.15
N LEU A 574 -28.95 13.92 14.42
CA LEU A 574 -28.59 14.15 13.02
C LEU A 574 -29.84 14.18 12.12
N ALA A 575 -30.80 13.26 12.33
CA ALA A 575 -32.08 13.27 11.64
C ALA A 575 -32.88 14.54 11.96
N ARG A 576 -32.86 15.05 13.20
CA ARG A 576 -33.49 16.35 13.54
C ARG A 576 -32.77 17.56 12.97
N LEU A 577 -31.46 17.45 12.67
CA LEU A 577 -30.68 18.48 11.97
C LEU A 577 -30.86 18.44 10.44
N VAL A 578 -31.28 17.31 9.88
CA VAL A 578 -31.44 17.09 8.42
C VAL A 578 -32.90 17.10 7.97
N ALA A 579 -33.86 16.78 8.85
CA ALA A 579 -35.27 16.61 8.48
C ALA A 579 -35.98 17.92 8.13
N SER A 580 -36.01 18.24 6.85
CA SER A 580 -37.11 19.01 6.26
C SER A 580 -38.43 18.22 6.46
N PRO A 581 -39.49 18.78 7.10
CA PRO A 581 -40.65 17.99 7.56
C PRO A 581 -41.56 17.30 6.53
N ASN A 582 -41.18 17.20 5.25
CA ASN A 582 -42.05 16.80 4.13
C ASN A 582 -41.59 15.57 3.31
N GLU A 583 -40.44 14.96 3.62
CA GLU A 583 -39.81 13.94 2.74
C GLU A 583 -40.35 12.50 2.94
N ARG A 584 -41.66 12.29 2.76
CA ARG A 584 -42.19 10.94 2.45
C ARG A 584 -41.95 10.60 0.98
N GLY A 585 -41.59 9.36 0.71
CA GLY A 585 -41.36 8.85 -0.64
C GLY A 585 -40.00 9.25 -1.26
N ALA A 586 -39.02 9.65 -0.43
CA ALA A 586 -37.66 9.96 -0.89
C ALA A 586 -36.80 8.70 -1.06
N LEU A 587 -35.86 8.73 -2.00
CA LEU A 587 -34.90 7.67 -2.31
C LEU A 587 -33.52 8.31 -2.50
N THR A 588 -32.49 7.81 -1.81
CA THR A 588 -31.13 8.36 -1.87
C THR A 588 -30.13 7.26 -2.23
N LEU A 589 -29.20 7.54 -3.15
CA LEU A 589 -28.06 6.69 -3.47
C LEU A 589 -27.04 6.70 -2.34
N LEU A 590 -26.54 5.52 -1.96
CA LEU A 590 -25.48 5.41 -0.95
C LEU A 590 -24.11 5.69 -1.59
N PRO A 591 -23.25 6.52 -0.95
CA PRO A 591 -21.93 6.83 -1.48
C PRO A 591 -21.02 5.60 -1.45
N ILE A 592 -20.20 5.44 -2.49
CA ILE A 592 -19.27 4.32 -2.62
C ILE A 592 -17.94 4.60 -1.92
N ALA A 593 -17.43 3.64 -1.15
CA ALA A 593 -16.13 3.74 -0.48
C ALA A 593 -14.96 3.45 -1.44
N ARG A 594 -14.85 4.23 -2.53
CA ARG A 594 -13.72 4.20 -3.48
C ARG A 594 -13.42 5.61 -4.00
N GLU A 595 -12.15 5.97 -4.04
CA GLU A 595 -11.68 7.28 -4.52
C GLU A 595 -11.76 7.43 -6.06
N PHE A 596 -11.70 6.31 -6.78
CA PHE A 596 -12.01 6.17 -8.20
C PHE A 596 -12.74 4.84 -8.44
N ALA A 597 -13.67 4.81 -9.40
CA ALA A 597 -14.59 3.69 -9.58
C ALA A 597 -14.56 3.15 -11.01
N THR A 598 -14.27 1.85 -11.14
CA THR A 598 -14.16 1.11 -12.41
C THR A 598 -14.75 -0.30 -12.29
N GLY A 599 -15.08 -0.88 -13.44
CA GLY A 599 -15.73 -2.17 -13.58
C GLY A 599 -17.14 -2.21 -12.98
N VAL A 600 -17.62 -3.42 -12.68
CA VAL A 600 -18.91 -3.61 -12.02
C VAL A 600 -18.85 -3.10 -10.58
N VAL A 601 -19.68 -2.10 -10.28
CA VAL A 601 -19.85 -1.51 -8.96
C VAL A 601 -21.32 -1.61 -8.57
N ARG A 602 -21.55 -2.04 -7.32
CA ARG A 602 -22.88 -2.16 -6.72
C ARG A 602 -23.33 -0.83 -6.14
N PHE A 603 -24.50 -0.37 -6.56
CA PHE A 603 -25.17 0.81 -6.04
C PHE A 603 -26.37 0.36 -5.24
N GLU A 604 -26.49 0.87 -4.01
CA GLU A 604 -27.58 0.58 -3.09
C GLU A 604 -28.26 1.88 -2.68
N THR A 605 -29.51 1.80 -2.24
CA THR A 605 -30.33 2.99 -1.93
C THR A 605 -30.94 2.93 -0.54
N ARG A 606 -31.29 4.11 -0.02
CA ARG A 606 -32.10 4.30 1.19
C ARG A 606 -33.41 4.97 0.83
N ALA A 607 -34.52 4.28 1.02
CA ALA A 607 -35.86 4.88 0.95
C ALA A 607 -36.25 5.50 2.31
N SER A 608 -36.99 6.61 2.30
CA SER A 608 -37.53 7.22 3.54
C SER A 608 -38.84 6.59 4.01
N SER A 609 -39.49 5.77 3.17
CA SER A 609 -40.81 5.17 3.43
C SER A 609 -41.16 4.07 2.42
N ASP A 610 -42.00 3.12 2.83
CA ASP A 610 -42.54 2.00 2.02
C ASP A 610 -43.48 2.42 0.87
N ASP A 611 -43.72 3.72 0.68
CA ASP A 611 -44.50 4.28 -0.44
C ASP A 611 -43.83 4.00 -1.81
N ILE A 612 -42.51 3.75 -1.82
CA ILE A 612 -41.74 3.38 -3.01
C ILE A 612 -41.86 1.87 -3.26
N ALA A 613 -42.40 1.49 -4.41
CA ALA A 613 -42.61 0.12 -4.84
C ALA A 613 -41.52 -0.41 -5.79
N SER A 614 -40.82 0.49 -6.49
CA SER A 614 -39.75 0.13 -7.41
C SER A 614 -38.80 1.30 -7.65
N ALA A 615 -37.53 0.98 -7.91
CA ALA A 615 -36.50 1.94 -8.31
C ALA A 615 -36.00 1.63 -9.72
N GLU A 616 -35.83 2.64 -10.55
CA GLU A 616 -35.19 2.51 -11.86
C GLU A 616 -33.79 3.15 -11.81
N PHE A 617 -32.77 2.35 -12.14
CA PHE A 617 -31.37 2.77 -12.14
C PHE A 617 -30.90 3.08 -13.57
N PHE A 618 -30.20 4.21 -13.70
CA PHE A 618 -29.68 4.77 -14.93
C PHE A 618 -28.17 4.97 -14.82
N LEU A 619 -27.44 4.63 -15.88
CA LEU A 619 -26.02 4.95 -16.06
C LEU A 619 -25.90 5.85 -17.29
N ASP A 620 -25.32 7.04 -17.12
CA ASP A 620 -25.17 8.07 -18.15
C ASP A 620 -26.48 8.36 -18.92
N GLY A 621 -27.59 8.42 -18.17
CA GLY A 621 -28.95 8.65 -18.70
C GLY A 621 -29.64 7.43 -19.34
N ARG A 622 -28.93 6.31 -19.56
CA ARG A 622 -29.52 5.06 -20.06
C ARG A 622 -30.02 4.21 -18.89
N LYS A 623 -31.30 3.82 -18.89
CA LYS A 623 -31.82 2.84 -17.92
C LYS A 623 -31.09 1.50 -18.09
N VAL A 624 -30.58 0.97 -16.97
CA VAL A 624 -29.87 -0.32 -16.91
C VAL A 624 -30.78 -1.39 -16.31
N ILE A 625 -31.44 -1.10 -15.19
CA ILE A 625 -32.27 -2.07 -14.46
C ILE A 625 -33.44 -1.38 -13.73
N THR A 626 -34.53 -2.10 -13.53
CA THR A 626 -35.65 -1.73 -12.66
C THR A 626 -35.72 -2.75 -11.53
N ASP A 627 -35.43 -2.33 -10.30
CA ASP A 627 -35.62 -3.17 -9.11
C ASP A 627 -37.00 -2.92 -8.50
N ARG A 628 -37.58 -3.96 -7.90
CA ARG A 628 -38.92 -4.00 -7.30
C ARG A 628 -38.92 -4.64 -5.90
N ARG A 629 -37.75 -4.77 -5.27
CA ARG A 629 -37.58 -5.35 -3.94
C ARG A 629 -36.71 -4.42 -3.08
N PRO A 630 -37.24 -3.74 -2.07
CA PRO A 630 -36.39 -2.98 -1.15
C PRO A 630 -35.52 -3.93 -0.29
N PRO A 631 -34.29 -3.55 0.08
CA PRO A 631 -33.58 -2.32 -0.32
C PRO A 631 -33.20 -2.35 -1.81
N PHE A 632 -33.49 -1.27 -2.54
CA PHE A 632 -33.31 -1.29 -3.99
C PHE A 632 -31.85 -1.13 -4.38
N GLU A 633 -31.39 -1.95 -5.33
CA GLU A 633 -29.98 -2.10 -5.66
C GLU A 633 -29.73 -2.42 -7.15
N ALA A 634 -28.53 -2.07 -7.62
CA ALA A 634 -28.08 -2.34 -8.99
C ALA A 634 -26.56 -2.51 -9.09
N ASP A 635 -26.12 -3.63 -9.69
CA ASP A 635 -24.74 -3.80 -10.14
C ASP A 635 -24.59 -3.12 -11.52
N LEU A 636 -23.83 -2.03 -11.60
CA LEU A 636 -23.62 -1.24 -12.82
C LEU A 636 -22.16 -1.33 -13.28
N ASP A 637 -21.91 -1.68 -14.55
CA ASP A 637 -20.57 -1.68 -15.12
C ASP A 637 -20.13 -0.26 -15.53
N LEU A 638 -19.22 0.31 -14.76
CA LEU A 638 -18.61 1.61 -15.02
C LEU A 638 -17.54 1.55 -16.12
N GLY A 639 -17.13 0.35 -16.56
CA GLY A 639 -16.09 0.10 -17.55
C GLY A 639 -14.67 0.13 -16.96
N GLU A 640 -13.69 -0.32 -17.76
CA GLU A 640 -12.30 -0.55 -17.33
C GLU A 640 -11.61 0.70 -16.75
N LEU A 641 -11.78 1.87 -17.37
CA LEU A 641 -11.06 3.10 -17.02
C LEU A 641 -11.91 4.07 -16.16
N PRO A 642 -11.30 4.85 -15.24
CA PRO A 642 -12.00 5.77 -14.33
C PRO A 642 -12.46 7.06 -15.05
N ARG A 643 -13.42 6.89 -15.96
CA ARG A 643 -14.10 7.98 -16.68
C ARG A 643 -15.26 8.51 -15.85
N LYS A 644 -15.59 9.80 -16.01
CA LYS A 644 -16.79 10.39 -15.39
C LYS A 644 -18.03 9.57 -15.73
N ARG A 645 -18.81 9.20 -14.72
CA ARG A 645 -20.10 8.50 -14.84
C ARG A 645 -21.17 9.23 -14.05
N ILE A 646 -22.39 9.20 -14.55
CA ILE A 646 -23.58 9.68 -13.83
C ILE A 646 -24.44 8.47 -13.51
N VAL A 647 -24.52 8.11 -12.23
CA VAL A 647 -25.45 7.08 -11.73
C VAL A 647 -26.66 7.79 -11.15
N LYS A 648 -27.85 7.49 -11.66
CA LYS A 648 -29.10 8.12 -11.27
C LYS A 648 -30.14 7.07 -10.92
N VAL A 649 -30.94 7.31 -9.89
CA VAL A 649 -32.04 6.44 -9.49
C VAL A 649 -33.35 7.22 -9.38
N ALA A 650 -34.44 6.65 -9.88
CA ALA A 650 -35.79 7.22 -9.75
C ALA A 650 -36.70 6.23 -9.02
N GLY A 651 -37.34 6.67 -7.93
CA GLY A 651 -38.27 5.89 -7.12
C GLY A 651 -39.72 6.09 -7.56
N PHE A 652 -40.47 5.00 -7.69
CA PHE A 652 -41.86 4.99 -8.16
C PHE A 652 -42.80 4.30 -7.17
N SER A 653 -44.04 4.78 -7.09
CA SER A 653 -45.12 4.21 -6.29
C SER A 653 -45.77 2.97 -6.95
N LYS A 654 -46.68 2.30 -6.23
CA LYS A 654 -47.41 1.11 -6.73
C LYS A 654 -48.30 1.42 -7.95
N ASP A 655 -48.77 2.65 -8.07
CA ASP A 655 -49.51 3.22 -9.21
C ASP A 655 -48.60 3.69 -10.36
N GLY A 656 -47.27 3.51 -10.25
CA GLY A 656 -46.31 3.86 -11.30
C GLY A 656 -45.98 5.35 -11.40
N ARG A 657 -46.38 6.16 -10.42
CA ARG A 657 -46.05 7.59 -10.33
C ARG A 657 -44.66 7.75 -9.72
N MET A 658 -43.80 8.56 -10.34
CA MET A 658 -42.50 8.91 -9.78
C MET A 658 -42.70 9.71 -8.48
N LEU A 659 -42.00 9.31 -7.42
CA LEU A 659 -42.05 9.93 -6.09
C LEU A 659 -40.79 10.75 -5.79
N SER A 660 -39.63 10.25 -6.21
CA SER A 660 -38.32 10.85 -5.93
C SER A 660 -37.28 10.45 -6.97
N GLU A 661 -36.18 11.19 -6.98
CA GLU A 661 -35.04 10.97 -7.85
C GLU A 661 -33.76 11.45 -7.13
N ASP A 662 -32.64 10.76 -7.36
CA ASP A 662 -31.32 11.14 -6.84
C ASP A 662 -30.21 10.77 -7.86
N GLU A 663 -29.10 11.52 -7.83
CA GLU A 663 -28.01 11.44 -8.81
C GLU A 663 -26.63 11.53 -8.14
N LEU A 664 -25.82 10.49 -8.34
CA LEU A 664 -24.45 10.38 -7.88
C LEU A 664 -23.48 10.47 -9.07
N VAL A 665 -22.70 11.55 -9.12
CA VAL A 665 -21.64 11.72 -10.11
C VAL A 665 -20.35 11.08 -9.59
N LEU A 666 -19.75 10.22 -10.40
CA LEU A 666 -18.53 9.46 -10.10
C LEU A 666 -17.41 9.88 -11.03
N ASN A 667 -16.16 9.81 -10.56
CA ASN A 667 -14.96 10.17 -11.32
C ASN A 667 -15.09 11.57 -11.99
N GLU A 668 -15.61 12.55 -11.25
CA GLU A 668 -15.73 13.96 -11.70
C GLU A 668 -14.36 14.68 -11.68
N GLY A 669 -13.48 14.27 -10.77
CA GLY A 669 -12.21 14.95 -10.48
C GLY A 669 -12.32 16.00 -9.39
N ARG A 670 -11.38 15.98 -8.42
CA ARG A 670 -11.33 16.94 -7.31
C ARG A 670 -11.05 18.38 -7.72
N GLU A 671 -10.59 18.58 -8.95
CA GLU A 671 -10.19 19.88 -9.50
C GLU A 671 -11.23 20.44 -10.49
N ALA A 672 -12.42 19.83 -10.56
CA ALA A 672 -13.49 20.26 -11.44
C ALA A 672 -14.14 21.57 -10.94
N PHE A 673 -13.80 22.70 -11.59
CA PHE A 673 -14.60 23.91 -11.48
C PHE A 673 -15.61 23.99 -12.62
N ARG A 674 -16.89 23.74 -12.31
CA ARG A 674 -18.01 23.86 -13.25
C ARG A 674 -19.28 24.33 -12.56
N VAL A 675 -20.05 25.20 -13.22
CA VAL A 675 -21.47 25.44 -12.92
C VAL A 675 -22.34 24.83 -14.00
N LYS A 676 -23.59 24.45 -13.68
CA LYS A 676 -24.56 23.87 -14.62
C LYS A 676 -26.00 24.14 -14.18
N ILE A 677 -26.80 24.73 -15.05
CA ILE A 677 -28.23 24.97 -14.84
C ILE A 677 -28.95 23.61 -14.93
N THR A 678 -29.46 23.11 -13.80
CA THR A 678 -30.22 21.85 -13.73
C THR A 678 -31.72 22.09 -13.90
N ALA A 679 -32.24 23.21 -13.39
CA ALA A 679 -33.58 23.69 -13.69
C ALA A 679 -33.54 25.17 -14.12
N PRO A 680 -34.33 25.60 -15.13
CA PRO A 680 -35.26 24.80 -15.94
C PRO A 680 -34.58 23.81 -16.91
N GLU A 681 -35.34 22.78 -17.30
CA GLU A 681 -34.95 21.79 -18.31
C GLU A 681 -34.71 22.42 -19.71
N LYS A 682 -33.97 21.73 -20.58
CA LYS A 682 -33.68 22.21 -21.94
C LYS A 682 -34.95 22.19 -22.82
N GLY A 683 -35.18 23.29 -23.54
CA GLY A 683 -36.23 23.38 -24.56
C GLY A 683 -37.65 23.59 -24.02
N ILE A 684 -37.81 24.11 -22.79
CA ILE A 684 -39.12 24.51 -22.26
C ILE A 684 -39.42 25.99 -22.53
N SER A 685 -40.71 26.32 -22.65
CA SER A 685 -41.20 27.70 -22.70
C SER A 685 -41.61 28.15 -21.30
N VAL A 686 -41.11 29.30 -20.85
CA VAL A 686 -41.35 29.86 -19.51
C VAL A 686 -41.43 31.39 -19.54
N PHE A 687 -42.25 31.93 -18.64
CA PHE A 687 -42.50 33.35 -18.42
C PHE A 687 -43.03 33.55 -16.99
N GLY A 688 -42.80 34.73 -16.40
CA GLY A 688 -43.11 34.99 -14.99
C GLY A 688 -42.04 34.38 -14.05
N PRO A 689 -42.37 34.14 -12.76
CA PRO A 689 -41.42 33.64 -11.77
C PRO A 689 -40.99 32.20 -12.06
N VAL A 690 -39.73 32.01 -12.44
CA VAL A 690 -39.08 30.72 -12.73
C VAL A 690 -38.05 30.40 -11.64
N ARG A 691 -38.12 29.19 -11.08
CA ARG A 691 -37.06 28.65 -10.19
C ARG A 691 -35.87 28.20 -11.04
N VAL A 692 -34.77 28.95 -10.95
CA VAL A 692 -33.46 28.53 -11.46
C VAL A 692 -32.76 27.72 -10.38
N VAL A 693 -32.15 26.60 -10.76
CA VAL A 693 -31.28 25.79 -9.91
C VAL A 693 -29.98 25.54 -10.66
N ALA A 694 -28.86 25.82 -9.99
CA ALA A 694 -27.52 25.54 -10.48
C ALA A 694 -26.87 24.45 -9.63
N ASP A 695 -26.36 23.42 -10.30
CA ASP A 695 -25.34 22.53 -9.76
C ASP A 695 -23.97 23.20 -9.91
N LEU A 696 -23.08 23.00 -8.93
CA LEU A 696 -21.78 23.67 -8.85
C LEU A 696 -20.74 22.75 -8.23
N ALA A 697 -19.74 22.36 -9.02
CA ALA A 697 -18.50 21.77 -8.53
C ALA A 697 -17.46 22.88 -8.31
N VAL A 698 -16.83 22.87 -7.13
CA VAL A 698 -15.73 23.77 -6.75
C VAL A 698 -14.51 22.90 -6.40
N PRO A 699 -13.30 23.22 -6.89
CA PRO A 699 -12.09 22.44 -6.57
C PRO A 699 -11.81 22.37 -5.07
N GLU A 700 -11.35 21.22 -4.56
CA GLU A 700 -11.01 21.05 -3.12
C GLU A 700 -9.99 22.10 -2.62
N THR A 701 -9.11 22.60 -3.51
CA THR A 701 -8.08 23.60 -3.16
C THR A 701 -8.55 25.06 -3.27
N LYS A 702 -9.79 25.34 -3.66
CA LYS A 702 -10.30 26.69 -3.94
C LYS A 702 -11.61 26.97 -3.19
N LYS A 703 -12.03 28.25 -3.20
CA LYS A 703 -13.32 28.69 -2.64
C LYS A 703 -14.10 29.49 -3.65
N LEU A 704 -15.42 29.34 -3.62
CA LEU A 704 -16.35 30.20 -4.33
C LEU A 704 -16.36 31.59 -3.70
N GLN A 705 -16.16 32.63 -4.51
CA GLN A 705 -16.39 34.02 -4.12
C GLN A 705 -17.88 34.38 -4.25
N LYS A 706 -18.53 33.95 -5.35
CA LYS A 706 -19.93 34.25 -5.69
C LYS A 706 -20.44 33.38 -6.84
N LEU A 707 -21.75 33.27 -6.97
CA LEU A 707 -22.47 32.77 -8.14
C LEU A 707 -23.56 33.78 -8.53
N GLU A 708 -23.52 34.28 -9.76
CA GLU A 708 -24.44 35.30 -10.29
C GLU A 708 -25.42 34.66 -11.28
N ILE A 709 -26.70 35.00 -11.18
CA ILE A 709 -27.77 34.49 -12.07
C ILE A 709 -28.33 35.65 -12.88
N TYR A 710 -28.44 35.46 -14.19
CA TYR A 710 -28.91 36.43 -15.17
C TYR A 710 -30.11 35.89 -15.95
N VAL A 711 -31.01 36.81 -16.32
CA VAL A 711 -32.09 36.61 -17.29
C VAL A 711 -31.77 37.51 -18.49
N ASN A 712 -31.48 36.90 -19.63
CA ASN A 712 -30.75 37.52 -20.73
C ASN A 712 -29.46 38.19 -20.18
N GLU A 713 -29.18 39.45 -20.51
CA GLU A 713 -28.07 40.20 -19.91
C GLU A 713 -28.38 40.84 -18.53
N THR A 714 -29.62 40.74 -18.02
CA THR A 714 -30.00 41.38 -16.77
C THR A 714 -29.71 40.46 -15.58
N ARG A 715 -28.78 40.85 -14.70
CA ARG A 715 -28.48 40.10 -13.48
C ARG A 715 -29.68 40.13 -12.53
N ALA A 716 -30.27 38.97 -12.28
CA ALA A 716 -31.41 38.77 -11.39
C ALA A 716 -31.00 38.48 -9.94
N ALA A 717 -29.85 37.83 -9.69
CA ALA A 717 -29.42 37.47 -8.34
C ALA A 717 -27.90 37.27 -8.19
N ILE A 718 -27.43 37.26 -6.94
CA ILE A 718 -26.10 36.81 -6.52
C ILE A 718 -26.26 35.91 -5.29
N LEU A 719 -25.61 34.75 -5.30
CA LEU A 719 -25.62 33.75 -4.24
C LEU A 719 -24.17 33.48 -3.79
N TYR A 720 -23.94 33.42 -2.48
CA TYR A 720 -22.60 33.26 -1.89
C TYR A 720 -22.35 31.88 -1.29
N GLN A 721 -23.40 31.08 -1.08
CA GLN A 721 -23.37 29.78 -0.42
C GLN A 721 -24.50 28.90 -0.96
N PRO A 722 -24.40 27.56 -0.89
CA PRO A 722 -25.47 26.66 -1.29
C PRO A 722 -26.70 26.77 -0.36
N PRO A 723 -27.90 26.34 -0.82
CA PRO A 723 -28.18 25.80 -2.16
C PRO A 723 -28.24 26.89 -3.23
N PHE A 724 -27.61 26.65 -4.39
CA PHE A 724 -27.51 27.61 -5.48
C PHE A 724 -28.79 27.64 -6.34
N GLN A 725 -29.87 28.14 -5.75
CA GLN A 725 -31.19 28.23 -6.35
C GLN A 725 -31.83 29.59 -6.07
N GLN A 726 -32.60 30.10 -7.02
CA GLN A 726 -33.34 31.37 -6.86
C GLN A 726 -34.56 31.39 -7.79
N ILE A 727 -35.63 32.06 -7.35
CA ILE A 727 -36.74 32.41 -8.24
C ILE A 727 -36.40 33.75 -8.91
N VAL A 728 -36.37 33.76 -10.25
CA VAL A 728 -36.13 34.95 -11.08
C VAL A 728 -37.37 35.21 -11.93
N ASP A 729 -37.68 36.48 -12.21
CA ASP A 729 -38.81 36.82 -13.08
C ASP A 729 -38.35 36.82 -14.55
N VAL A 730 -38.98 35.98 -15.37
CA VAL A 730 -38.68 35.83 -16.81
C VAL A 730 -39.65 36.69 -17.61
N PRO A 731 -39.18 37.73 -18.33
CA PRO A 731 -40.05 38.62 -19.07
C PRO A 731 -40.80 37.87 -20.17
N ARG A 732 -42.05 38.25 -20.40
CA ARG A 732 -42.90 37.65 -21.42
C ARG A 732 -42.60 38.29 -22.78
N GLN A 733 -41.67 37.68 -23.51
CA GLN A 733 -41.15 38.15 -24.81
C GLN A 733 -41.40 37.11 -25.92
N GLU A 734 -41.52 37.56 -27.16
CA GLU A 734 -41.71 36.69 -28.34
C GLU A 734 -40.39 36.11 -28.88
N GLU A 735 -39.26 36.73 -28.52
CA GLU A 735 -37.92 36.30 -28.91
C GLU A 735 -37.30 35.29 -27.93
N ILE A 736 -36.36 34.49 -28.43
CA ILE A 736 -35.61 33.51 -27.64
C ILE A 736 -34.87 34.22 -26.50
N GLY A 737 -35.19 33.85 -25.26
CA GLY A 737 -34.45 34.31 -24.08
C GLY A 737 -33.38 33.31 -23.68
N PHE A 738 -32.56 33.68 -22.69
CA PHE A 738 -31.68 32.74 -22.02
C PHE A 738 -31.58 33.03 -20.52
N LEU A 739 -31.31 31.99 -19.75
CA LEU A 739 -30.79 32.10 -18.39
C LEU A 739 -29.28 31.86 -18.46
N ARG A 740 -28.51 32.62 -17.69
CA ARG A 740 -27.05 32.54 -17.67
C ARG A 740 -26.59 32.54 -16.22
N VAL A 741 -25.75 31.59 -15.84
CA VAL A 741 -25.26 31.45 -14.46
C VAL A 741 -23.75 31.46 -14.47
N VAL A 742 -23.15 32.34 -13.66
CA VAL A 742 -21.71 32.62 -13.63
C VAL A 742 -21.18 32.41 -12.22
N ALA A 743 -20.37 31.38 -12.02
CA ALA A 743 -19.63 31.17 -10.79
C ALA A 743 -18.25 31.85 -10.87
N THR A 744 -17.78 32.43 -9.77
CA THR A 744 -16.45 33.06 -9.65
C THR A 744 -15.77 32.60 -8.37
N LEU A 745 -14.50 32.18 -8.46
CA LEU A 745 -13.68 31.78 -7.30
C LEU A 745 -12.90 32.95 -6.69
N GLU A 746 -12.35 32.77 -5.48
CA GLU A 746 -11.57 33.81 -4.78
C GLU A 746 -10.32 34.28 -5.55
N ASP A 747 -9.75 33.42 -6.43
CA ASP A 747 -8.59 33.74 -7.27
C ASP A 747 -8.95 34.32 -8.65
N GLY A 748 -10.25 34.51 -8.93
CA GLY A 748 -10.74 35.12 -10.17
C GLY A 748 -11.08 34.14 -11.29
N ASP A 749 -10.91 32.82 -11.10
CA ASP A 749 -11.42 31.81 -12.05
C ASP A 749 -12.94 31.96 -12.23
N VAL A 750 -13.41 31.86 -13.47
CA VAL A 750 -14.84 31.93 -13.84
C VAL A 750 -15.29 30.63 -14.52
N SER A 751 -16.51 30.20 -14.19
CA SER A 751 -17.25 29.14 -14.90
C SER A 751 -18.67 29.60 -15.18
N GLU A 752 -19.20 29.24 -16.34
CA GLU A 752 -20.49 29.71 -16.84
C GLU A 752 -21.28 28.56 -17.47
N ASP A 753 -22.61 28.57 -17.32
CA ASP A 753 -23.56 27.77 -18.11
C ASP A 753 -24.71 28.66 -18.60
N VAL A 754 -25.23 28.32 -19.77
CA VAL A 754 -26.30 29.05 -20.46
C VAL A 754 -27.46 28.10 -20.76
N ARG A 755 -28.69 28.61 -20.64
CA ARG A 755 -29.91 27.87 -20.90
C ARG A 755 -30.86 28.72 -21.71
N TYR A 756 -30.91 28.48 -23.02
CA TYR A 756 -31.94 29.07 -23.87
C TYR A 756 -33.35 28.63 -23.39
N ILE A 757 -34.23 29.61 -23.29
CA ILE A 757 -35.64 29.49 -22.88
C ILE A 757 -36.52 30.12 -23.95
N ASN A 758 -37.72 29.57 -24.15
CA ASN A 758 -38.60 29.94 -25.28
C ASN A 758 -37.98 29.69 -26.68
N ALA A 759 -36.89 28.93 -26.76
CA ALA A 759 -36.28 28.49 -28.01
C ALA A 759 -37.12 27.42 -28.73
N PRO A 760 -37.11 27.37 -30.08
CA PRO A 760 -37.65 26.25 -30.84
C PRO A 760 -36.99 24.92 -30.43
N LYS A 761 -37.77 23.83 -30.39
CA LYS A 761 -37.37 22.50 -29.90
C LYS A 761 -36.24 21.78 -30.68
N TYR A 762 -35.66 22.47 -31.67
CA TYR A 762 -34.60 21.99 -32.56
C TYR A 762 -33.41 22.95 -32.66
N LEU A 763 -33.29 23.94 -31.77
CA LEU A 763 -32.13 24.82 -31.73
C LEU A 763 -30.88 23.99 -31.37
N SER A 764 -30.01 23.72 -32.34
CA SER A 764 -28.81 22.90 -32.13
C SER A 764 -27.71 23.71 -31.47
N GLU A 765 -27.66 23.62 -30.15
CA GLU A 765 -26.56 24.13 -29.32
C GLU A 765 -25.28 23.35 -29.66
N VAL A 766 -24.34 23.99 -30.37
CA VAL A 766 -23.04 23.42 -30.71
C VAL A 766 -22.03 23.93 -29.70
N ASP A 767 -21.66 23.10 -28.73
CA ASP A 767 -20.51 23.36 -27.86
C ASP A 767 -19.23 23.21 -28.72
N VAL A 768 -18.52 24.33 -28.93
CA VAL A 768 -17.29 24.38 -29.74
C VAL A 768 -16.10 24.63 -28.82
N GLN A 769 -15.52 23.56 -28.33
CA GLN A 769 -14.29 23.62 -27.54
C GLN A 769 -13.09 23.91 -28.44
N ALA A 770 -12.34 24.97 -28.13
CA ALA A 770 -11.06 25.25 -28.77
C ALA A 770 -10.02 24.20 -28.34
N VAL A 771 -9.18 23.77 -29.27
CA VAL A 771 -8.11 22.79 -29.01
C VAL A 771 -6.89 23.52 -28.47
N GLU A 772 -6.49 23.21 -27.24
CA GLU A 772 -5.32 23.78 -26.56
C GLU A 772 -4.05 22.93 -26.84
N LEU A 773 -3.01 23.55 -27.40
CA LEU A 773 -1.74 22.91 -27.73
C LEU A 773 -0.56 23.58 -27.01
N TYR A 774 -0.18 23.02 -25.86
CA TYR A 774 1.12 23.31 -25.24
C TYR A 774 2.23 22.69 -26.09
N THR A 775 3.13 23.51 -26.63
CA THR A 775 4.11 23.12 -27.65
C THR A 775 5.52 23.52 -27.23
N SER A 776 6.38 22.54 -26.96
CA SER A 776 7.83 22.73 -26.80
C SER A 776 8.49 22.79 -28.18
N VAL A 777 9.45 23.71 -28.42
CA VAL A 777 10.18 23.80 -29.71
C VAL A 777 11.69 23.71 -29.49
N PHE A 778 12.40 22.99 -30.35
CA PHE A 778 13.83 22.72 -30.22
C PHE A 778 14.64 23.03 -31.49
N ASP A 779 15.89 23.49 -31.35
CA ASP A 779 16.95 23.37 -32.36
C ASP A 779 17.99 22.38 -31.84
N LYS A 780 18.19 21.26 -32.55
CA LYS A 780 19.16 20.20 -32.21
C LYS A 780 19.06 19.74 -30.74
N GLY A 781 17.82 19.61 -30.25
CA GLY A 781 17.51 19.17 -28.89
C GLY A 781 17.57 20.24 -27.79
N ARG A 782 17.92 21.49 -28.11
CA ARG A 782 17.88 22.61 -27.13
C ARG A 782 16.56 23.39 -27.27
N PRO A 783 15.83 23.70 -26.19
CA PRO A 783 14.62 24.50 -26.28
C PRO A 783 14.86 25.90 -26.86
N VAL A 784 13.89 26.42 -27.62
CA VAL A 784 13.98 27.71 -28.33
C VAL A 784 12.80 28.60 -27.95
N THR A 785 13.09 29.80 -27.44
CA THR A 785 12.12 30.84 -27.12
C THR A 785 12.19 32.03 -28.10
N GLY A 786 11.16 32.88 -28.13
CA GLY A 786 11.14 34.13 -28.92
C GLY A 786 10.64 34.01 -30.37
N LEU A 787 10.31 32.80 -30.84
CA LEU A 787 9.57 32.58 -32.10
C LEU A 787 8.20 33.29 -32.09
N ALA A 788 7.71 33.66 -33.27
CA ALA A 788 6.42 34.30 -33.49
C ALA A 788 5.37 33.32 -34.07
N LYS A 789 4.08 33.70 -34.02
CA LYS A 789 2.95 32.91 -34.54
C LYS A 789 3.17 32.36 -35.96
N THR A 790 3.82 33.13 -36.84
CA THR A 790 4.15 32.75 -38.22
C THR A 790 5.20 31.65 -38.37
N ASN A 791 5.91 31.28 -37.30
CA ASN A 791 6.82 30.13 -37.31
C ASN A 791 6.07 28.79 -37.19
N PHE A 792 4.77 28.79 -36.83
CA PHE A 792 3.98 27.60 -36.51
C PHE A 792 2.89 27.36 -37.55
N ARG A 793 2.68 26.09 -37.91
CA ARG A 793 1.56 25.63 -38.76
C ARG A 793 0.91 24.41 -38.10
N VAL A 794 -0.37 24.51 -37.75
CA VAL A 794 -1.13 23.42 -37.10
C VAL A 794 -1.92 22.66 -38.16
N LEU A 795 -1.93 21.33 -38.08
CA LEU A 795 -2.71 20.46 -38.95
C LEU A 795 -3.55 19.47 -38.14
N GLU A 796 -4.85 19.42 -38.40
CA GLU A 796 -5.80 18.41 -37.90
C GLU A 796 -6.06 17.38 -39.01
N ASP A 797 -5.79 16.10 -38.77
CA ASP A 797 -5.93 15.00 -39.75
C ASP A 797 -5.18 15.25 -41.09
N GLY A 798 -4.14 16.10 -41.06
CA GLY A 798 -3.39 16.54 -42.25
C GLY A 798 -3.94 17.80 -42.94
N VAL A 799 -5.06 18.35 -42.48
CA VAL A 799 -5.65 19.61 -42.97
C VAL A 799 -5.18 20.77 -42.09
N GLU A 800 -4.60 21.79 -42.69
CA GLU A 800 -4.09 22.97 -41.99
C GLU A 800 -5.22 23.81 -41.35
N GLN A 801 -4.98 24.28 -40.12
CA GLN A 801 -5.95 24.99 -39.28
C GLN A 801 -5.52 26.45 -39.02
N SER A 802 -6.49 27.35 -38.86
CA SER A 802 -6.22 28.69 -38.34
C SER A 802 -5.74 28.58 -36.90
N ILE A 803 -4.54 29.08 -36.61
CA ILE A 803 -4.15 29.33 -35.20
C ILE A 803 -4.92 30.59 -34.78
N ASP A 804 -5.75 30.47 -33.75
CA ASP A 804 -6.56 31.56 -33.24
C ASP A 804 -5.77 32.29 -32.12
N GLY A 805 -5.50 31.60 -31.01
CA GLY A 805 -4.63 32.09 -29.92
C GLY A 805 -3.15 31.72 -30.10
N PHE A 806 -2.26 32.62 -29.65
CA PHE A 806 -0.81 32.40 -29.62
C PHE A 806 -0.19 33.16 -28.43
N GLU A 807 0.43 32.45 -27.49
CA GLU A 807 1.20 33.03 -26.39
C GLU A 807 2.51 32.27 -26.11
N VAL A 808 3.47 32.95 -25.46
CA VAL A 808 4.68 32.33 -24.90
C VAL A 808 4.43 32.07 -23.41
N VAL A 809 4.63 30.84 -22.93
CA VAL A 809 4.09 30.38 -21.63
C VAL A 809 5.01 30.74 -20.45
N THR A 810 5.19 32.04 -20.24
CA THR A 810 5.94 32.61 -19.12
C THR A 810 5.10 32.76 -17.84
N ASN A 811 3.79 33.01 -17.97
CA ASN A 811 2.93 33.46 -16.86
C ASN A 811 1.81 32.48 -16.43
N LEU A 812 1.54 31.40 -17.18
CA LEU A 812 0.50 30.42 -16.82
C LEU A 812 0.99 29.49 -15.69
N PRO A 813 0.21 29.27 -14.62
CA PRO A 813 0.55 28.30 -13.60
C PRO A 813 0.77 26.88 -14.16
N LEU A 814 1.81 26.21 -13.69
CA LEU A 814 2.05 24.78 -13.87
C LEU A 814 1.30 23.99 -12.80
N SER A 815 0.45 23.07 -13.24
CA SER A 815 0.03 21.93 -12.41
C SER A 815 0.96 20.75 -12.69
N LEU A 816 1.88 20.50 -11.76
CA LEU A 816 2.86 19.43 -11.81
C LEU A 816 2.33 18.20 -11.05
N GLY A 817 2.73 17.02 -11.47
CA GLY A 817 2.63 15.81 -10.67
C GLY A 817 3.98 15.11 -10.68
N ILE A 818 4.35 14.50 -9.56
CA ILE A 818 5.52 13.62 -9.49
C ILE A 818 5.03 12.21 -9.16
N GLY A 819 5.38 11.26 -10.01
CA GLY A 819 5.26 9.82 -9.77
C GLY A 819 6.62 9.27 -9.37
N VAL A 820 6.77 8.75 -8.15
CA VAL A 820 8.01 8.09 -7.72
C VAL A 820 7.74 6.60 -7.57
N ASP A 821 8.42 5.80 -8.38
CA ASP A 821 8.53 4.36 -8.18
C ASP A 821 9.18 4.09 -6.82
N THR A 822 8.43 3.42 -5.95
CA THR A 822 8.91 2.95 -4.64
C THR A 822 8.98 1.43 -4.60
N SER A 823 9.03 0.76 -5.75
CA SER A 823 9.29 -0.68 -5.86
C SER A 823 10.65 -1.05 -5.27
N GLY A 824 10.79 -2.30 -4.81
CA GLY A 824 11.99 -2.73 -4.08
C GLY A 824 13.31 -2.74 -4.88
N SER A 825 13.30 -2.60 -6.20
CA SER A 825 14.51 -2.41 -7.03
C SER A 825 15.17 -1.06 -6.78
N MET A 826 14.36 -0.05 -6.45
CA MET A 826 14.81 1.32 -6.20
C MET A 826 15.61 1.48 -4.89
N GLU A 827 15.77 0.46 -4.04
CA GLU A 827 16.34 0.61 -2.68
C GLU A 827 17.72 1.29 -2.65
N GLU A 828 18.63 0.93 -3.57
CA GLU A 828 19.96 1.54 -3.67
C GLU A 828 19.94 3.00 -4.18
N VAL A 829 18.96 3.35 -5.02
CA VAL A 829 18.93 4.61 -5.79
C VAL A 829 17.95 5.63 -5.25
N LEU A 830 17.00 5.19 -4.42
CA LEU A 830 15.93 6.04 -3.89
C LEU A 830 16.46 7.26 -3.11
N PRO A 831 17.54 7.18 -2.29
CA PRO A 831 18.08 8.38 -1.64
C PRO A 831 18.63 9.44 -2.61
N GLU A 832 19.28 9.04 -3.70
CA GLU A 832 19.72 9.98 -4.75
C GLU A 832 18.52 10.53 -5.54
N ALA A 833 17.49 9.69 -5.79
CA ALA A 833 16.24 10.07 -6.44
C ALA A 833 15.38 11.06 -5.63
N GLN A 834 15.19 10.81 -4.33
CA GLN A 834 14.48 11.68 -3.39
C GLN A 834 15.14 13.07 -3.37
N LYS A 835 16.48 13.12 -3.29
CA LYS A 835 17.22 14.37 -3.36
C LYS A 835 16.99 15.08 -4.69
N ALA A 836 17.15 14.39 -5.81
CA ALA A 836 17.02 14.99 -7.14
C ALA A 836 15.60 15.50 -7.42
N ALA A 837 14.56 14.78 -6.99
CA ALA A 837 13.17 15.22 -7.09
C ALA A 837 12.86 16.42 -6.17
N ASN A 838 13.50 16.51 -5.00
CA ASN A 838 13.39 17.66 -4.11
C ASN A 838 14.11 18.91 -4.67
N ASP A 839 15.33 18.74 -5.19
CA ASP A 839 16.07 19.80 -5.89
C ASP A 839 15.26 20.34 -7.08
N PHE A 840 14.58 19.45 -7.82
CA PHE A 840 13.68 19.79 -8.93
C PHE A 840 12.45 20.58 -8.48
N LEU A 841 11.74 20.14 -7.43
CA LEU A 841 10.61 20.91 -6.88
C LEU A 841 11.02 22.32 -6.43
N ALA A 842 12.23 22.46 -5.88
CA ALA A 842 12.79 23.75 -5.51
C ALA A 842 13.02 24.67 -6.72
N SER A 843 13.44 24.14 -7.89
CA SER A 843 13.69 24.93 -9.10
C SER A 843 12.44 25.19 -9.96
N ILE A 844 11.58 24.17 -10.18
CA ILE A 844 10.48 24.27 -11.14
C ILE A 844 9.26 25.02 -10.59
N MET A 845 8.97 24.92 -9.29
CA MET A 845 7.82 25.63 -8.74
C MET A 845 8.09 27.13 -8.62
N THR A 846 7.09 27.96 -8.95
CA THR A 846 6.94 29.36 -8.53
C THR A 846 5.81 29.45 -7.47
N PRO A 847 5.56 30.60 -6.83
CA PRO A 847 4.47 30.73 -5.85
C PRO A 847 3.04 30.54 -6.40
N ARG A 848 2.87 30.44 -7.73
CA ARG A 848 1.58 30.13 -8.38
C ARG A 848 1.46 28.67 -8.83
N ASP A 849 2.58 27.96 -8.91
CA ASP A 849 2.60 26.57 -9.39
C ASP A 849 2.26 25.62 -8.25
N ARG A 850 1.59 24.52 -8.59
CA ARG A 850 1.11 23.52 -7.64
C ARG A 850 1.56 22.12 -8.05
N ALA A 851 1.94 21.31 -7.08
CA ALA A 851 2.39 19.94 -7.32
C ALA A 851 1.67 18.93 -6.41
N PHE A 852 1.48 17.71 -6.92
CA PHE A 852 1.09 16.54 -6.12
C PHE A 852 2.18 15.46 -6.18
N LEU A 853 2.19 14.55 -5.20
CA LEU A 853 3.09 13.41 -5.14
C LEU A 853 2.29 12.10 -5.08
N VAL A 854 2.48 11.26 -6.10
CA VAL A 854 2.05 9.86 -6.12
C VAL A 854 3.28 8.98 -5.99
N THR A 855 3.20 7.94 -5.17
CA THR A 855 4.15 6.82 -5.17
C THR A 855 3.47 5.56 -5.67
N PHE A 856 4.25 4.57 -6.07
CA PHE A 856 3.72 3.27 -6.47
C PHE A 856 4.67 2.12 -6.16
N ASP A 857 4.10 1.04 -5.62
CA ASP A 857 4.75 -0.28 -5.57
C ASP A 857 3.84 -1.33 -6.22
N ASN A 858 3.15 -2.15 -5.42
CA ASN A 858 2.10 -3.07 -5.82
C ASN A 858 0.76 -2.35 -6.10
N GLU A 859 0.58 -1.15 -5.54
CA GLU A 859 -0.54 -0.24 -5.83
C GLU A 859 -0.05 1.22 -5.77
N PRO A 860 -0.68 2.17 -6.50
CA PRO A 860 -0.35 3.59 -6.42
C PRO A 860 -1.03 4.28 -5.23
N GLN A 861 -0.36 5.25 -4.61
CA GLN A 861 -0.83 5.99 -3.43
C GLN A 861 -0.57 7.50 -3.56
N LEU A 862 -1.54 8.33 -3.16
CA LEU A 862 -1.41 9.80 -3.19
C LEU A 862 -0.83 10.32 -1.87
N VAL A 863 0.50 10.44 -1.80
CA VAL A 863 1.23 10.88 -0.60
C VAL A 863 1.01 12.38 -0.32
N SER A 864 0.86 13.19 -1.36
CA SER A 864 0.35 14.56 -1.24
C SER A 864 -0.59 14.91 -2.38
N ARG A 865 -1.74 15.54 -2.05
CA ARG A 865 -2.62 16.23 -3.01
C ARG A 865 -1.91 17.45 -3.61
N PHE A 866 -2.54 18.08 -4.60
CA PHE A 866 -2.09 19.36 -5.15
C PHE A 866 -1.88 20.39 -4.04
N THR A 867 -0.68 20.96 -3.98
CA THR A 867 -0.29 21.98 -3.02
C THR A 867 0.73 22.95 -3.61
N THR A 868 0.73 24.20 -3.14
CA THR A 868 1.78 25.20 -3.39
C THR A 868 2.89 25.15 -2.33
N ASP A 869 2.63 24.48 -1.19
CA ASP A 869 3.58 24.23 -0.11
C ASP A 869 4.63 23.18 -0.54
N ARG A 870 5.87 23.66 -0.69
CA ARG A 870 7.02 22.84 -1.10
C ARG A 870 7.62 22.06 0.05
N ASP A 871 7.57 22.59 1.26
CA ASP A 871 8.20 21.96 2.43
C ASP A 871 7.43 20.69 2.80
N ARG A 872 6.09 20.72 2.66
CA ARG A 872 5.24 19.53 2.72
C ARG A 872 5.58 18.48 1.65
N LEU A 873 5.86 18.90 0.42
CA LEU A 873 6.25 17.98 -0.66
C LEU A 873 7.66 17.41 -0.44
N ALA A 874 8.59 18.22 0.09
CA ALA A 874 9.94 17.82 0.48
C ALA A 874 9.92 16.77 1.59
N GLN A 875 9.12 17.00 2.64
CA GLN A 875 8.89 16.03 3.73
C GLN A 875 8.27 14.72 3.20
N ALA A 876 7.28 14.83 2.30
CA ALA A 876 6.64 13.67 1.68
C ALA A 876 7.61 12.86 0.80
N LEU A 877 8.51 13.51 0.05
CA LEU A 877 9.60 12.85 -0.67
C LEU A 877 10.63 12.23 0.27
N ALA A 878 10.99 12.89 1.37
CA ALA A 878 11.98 12.40 2.32
C ALA A 878 11.52 11.11 3.05
N GLY A 879 10.23 10.97 3.35
CA GLY A 879 9.68 9.79 4.03
C GLY A 879 9.68 8.48 3.22
N LEU A 880 9.97 8.52 1.92
CA LEU A 880 9.88 7.34 1.05
C LEU A 880 10.96 6.28 1.35
N ARG A 881 10.61 5.00 1.18
CA ARG A 881 11.54 3.85 1.15
C ARG A 881 11.02 2.82 0.15
N ALA A 882 11.93 2.10 -0.49
CA ALA A 882 11.65 1.10 -1.52
C ALA A 882 11.10 -0.22 -0.95
N GLN A 883 10.13 -0.85 -1.62
CA GLN A 883 9.46 -2.10 -1.21
C GLN A 883 8.59 -2.66 -2.34
N GLY A 884 8.26 -3.96 -2.36
CA GLY A 884 7.23 -4.50 -3.27
C GLY A 884 7.59 -4.52 -4.77
N SER A 885 6.57 -4.75 -5.61
CA SER A 885 6.65 -4.82 -7.08
C SER A 885 6.46 -3.45 -7.74
N THR A 886 6.27 -3.41 -9.07
CA THR A 886 6.17 -2.19 -9.89
C THR A 886 4.85 -2.17 -10.66
N SER A 887 3.98 -1.20 -10.35
CA SER A 887 2.63 -1.05 -10.94
C SER A 887 2.51 0.28 -11.69
N LEU A 888 3.28 0.39 -12.76
CA LEU A 888 3.50 1.61 -13.53
C LEU A 888 2.25 2.06 -14.30
N TRP A 889 1.49 1.14 -14.90
CA TRP A 889 0.28 1.49 -15.66
C TRP A 889 -0.89 1.90 -14.76
N ASP A 890 -0.99 1.32 -13.57
CA ASP A 890 -1.90 1.77 -12.51
C ASP A 890 -1.48 3.16 -11.98
N ALA A 891 -0.18 3.39 -11.75
CA ALA A 891 0.34 4.69 -11.35
C ALA A 891 0.10 5.78 -12.40
N VAL A 892 0.29 5.47 -13.68
CA VAL A 892 -0.06 6.38 -14.80
C VAL A 892 -1.53 6.78 -14.71
N VAL A 893 -2.47 5.81 -14.64
CA VAL A 893 -3.91 6.12 -14.60
C VAL A 893 -4.30 6.88 -13.32
N TYR A 894 -3.76 6.49 -12.17
CA TYR A 894 -4.07 7.11 -10.88
C TYR A 894 -3.47 8.52 -10.72
N GLY A 895 -2.28 8.78 -11.24
CA GLY A 895 -1.70 10.12 -11.32
C GLY A 895 -2.46 11.01 -12.30
N LEU A 896 -2.80 10.49 -13.49
CA LEU A 896 -3.61 11.20 -14.47
C LEU A 896 -5.03 11.53 -13.98
N TYR A 897 -5.62 10.69 -13.13
CA TYR A 897 -6.90 10.94 -12.47
C TYR A 897 -6.88 12.21 -11.60
N GLN A 898 -5.76 12.55 -10.96
CA GLN A 898 -5.65 13.77 -10.15
C GLN A 898 -5.82 15.06 -10.96
N TYR A 899 -5.55 15.04 -12.27
CA TYR A 899 -5.74 16.20 -13.15
C TYR A 899 -7.18 16.38 -13.66
N GLN A 900 -8.12 15.49 -13.34
CA GLN A 900 -9.51 15.65 -13.79
C GLN A 900 -10.10 16.97 -13.26
N GLY A 901 -10.52 17.83 -14.20
CA GLY A 901 -10.97 19.20 -13.94
C GLY A 901 -9.88 20.29 -14.01
N THR A 902 -8.59 19.93 -13.90
CA THR A 902 -7.48 20.89 -14.01
C THR A 902 -7.35 21.44 -15.44
N LYS A 903 -7.45 22.76 -15.55
CA LYS A 903 -7.16 23.55 -16.76
C LYS A 903 -5.69 24.01 -16.79
N GLY A 904 -5.24 24.53 -17.93
CA GLY A 904 -3.90 25.13 -18.06
C GLY A 904 -2.76 24.13 -18.28
N ARG A 905 -1.52 24.59 -18.04
CA ARG A 905 -0.29 23.82 -18.28
C ARG A 905 -0.18 22.66 -17.29
N LYS A 906 -0.18 21.42 -17.81
CA LYS A 906 -0.13 20.17 -17.04
C LYS A 906 1.03 19.27 -17.49
N ALA A 907 1.85 18.83 -16.54
CA ALA A 907 2.91 17.84 -16.78
C ALA A 907 2.99 16.83 -15.63
N TYR A 908 3.14 15.55 -15.96
CA TYR A 908 3.34 14.46 -15.00
C TYR A 908 4.73 13.85 -15.21
N VAL A 909 5.60 13.94 -14.20
CA VAL A 909 6.98 13.45 -14.25
C VAL A 909 7.07 12.16 -13.44
N ILE A 910 7.36 11.04 -14.11
CA ILE A 910 7.38 9.69 -13.52
C ILE A 910 8.81 9.15 -13.53
N LEU A 911 9.34 8.84 -12.35
CA LEU A 911 10.64 8.20 -12.15
C LEU A 911 10.42 6.70 -11.86
N SER A 912 11.10 5.81 -12.60
CA SER A 912 11.05 4.35 -12.40
C SER A 912 12.35 3.68 -12.89
N ASP A 913 12.72 2.53 -12.33
CA ASP A 913 13.86 1.72 -12.81
C ASP A 913 13.45 0.42 -13.54
N GLY A 914 12.14 0.15 -13.64
CA GLY A 914 11.62 -1.16 -13.99
C GLY A 914 10.64 -1.22 -15.17
N ALA A 915 10.29 -2.46 -15.52
CA ALA A 915 9.09 -2.76 -16.30
C ALA A 915 7.85 -2.75 -15.40
N ASP A 916 6.67 -2.55 -15.99
CA ASP A 916 5.42 -2.87 -15.30
C ASP A 916 5.32 -4.38 -15.03
N ARG A 917 4.93 -4.76 -13.82
CA ARG A 917 4.87 -6.16 -13.36
C ARG A 917 3.57 -6.52 -12.64
N ALA A 918 2.84 -5.56 -12.08
CA ALA A 918 1.71 -5.82 -11.18
C ALA A 918 0.44 -4.97 -11.43
N SER A 919 0.43 -4.09 -12.45
CA SER A 919 -0.75 -3.26 -12.76
C SER A 919 -1.98 -4.08 -13.16
N LYS A 920 -3.15 -3.54 -12.84
CA LYS A 920 -4.47 -4.05 -13.27
C LYS A 920 -4.82 -3.53 -14.67
N PHE A 921 -4.37 -2.33 -15.03
CA PHE A 921 -4.58 -1.76 -16.36
C PHE A 921 -3.51 -2.20 -17.37
N THR A 922 -3.94 -2.44 -18.60
CA THR A 922 -3.03 -2.72 -19.72
C THR A 922 -2.40 -1.43 -20.26
N PHE A 923 -1.22 -1.54 -20.88
CA PHE A 923 -0.54 -0.41 -21.52
C PHE A 923 -1.44 0.38 -22.49
N GLU A 924 -2.20 -0.31 -23.35
CA GLU A 924 -3.10 0.35 -24.33
C GLU A 924 -4.29 1.05 -23.65
N ALA A 925 -4.82 0.49 -22.54
CA ALA A 925 -5.86 1.14 -21.75
C ALA A 925 -5.35 2.41 -21.07
N SER A 926 -4.18 2.35 -20.41
CA SER A 926 -3.54 3.52 -19.80
C SER A 926 -3.12 4.57 -20.84
N LEU A 927 -2.78 4.15 -22.07
CA LEU A 927 -2.49 5.05 -23.19
C LEU A 927 -3.75 5.73 -23.74
N ASP A 928 -4.88 5.01 -23.88
CA ASP A 928 -6.16 5.64 -24.24
C ASP A 928 -6.62 6.66 -23.19
N TYR A 929 -6.36 6.38 -21.91
CA TYR A 929 -6.63 7.30 -20.82
C TYR A 929 -5.72 8.55 -20.88
N ALA A 930 -4.41 8.36 -21.06
CA ALA A 930 -3.43 9.44 -21.19
C ALA A 930 -3.72 10.38 -22.37
N ARG A 931 -4.14 9.82 -23.51
CA ARG A 931 -4.63 10.56 -24.69
C ARG A 931 -5.87 11.42 -24.41
N LYS A 932 -6.68 11.09 -23.40
CA LYS A 932 -7.91 11.81 -23.04
C LYS A 932 -7.72 12.89 -21.97
N THR A 933 -6.68 12.80 -21.13
CA THR A 933 -6.44 13.76 -20.04
C THR A 933 -5.67 15.01 -20.48
N GLY A 934 -4.97 14.97 -21.61
CA GLY A 934 -4.20 16.11 -22.13
C GLY A 934 -3.12 16.58 -21.15
N VAL A 935 -2.33 15.65 -20.63
CA VAL A 935 -1.23 15.88 -19.68
C VAL A 935 0.05 15.35 -20.32
N ALA A 936 1.09 16.18 -20.43
CA ALA A 936 2.37 15.72 -20.97
C ALA A 936 3.06 14.80 -19.96
N ILE A 937 3.36 13.55 -20.35
CA ILE A 937 4.00 12.56 -19.47
C ILE A 937 5.49 12.49 -19.78
N TYR A 938 6.31 12.78 -18.77
CA TYR A 938 7.75 12.70 -18.83
C TYR A 938 8.21 11.49 -18.01
N PHE A 939 8.84 10.51 -18.65
CA PHE A 939 9.41 9.36 -17.95
C PHE A 939 10.92 9.54 -17.74
N ILE A 940 11.39 9.16 -16.55
CA ILE A 940 12.81 9.08 -16.22
C ILE A 940 13.10 7.62 -15.86
N GLY A 941 13.75 6.91 -16.79
CA GLY A 941 14.08 5.50 -16.70
C GLY A 941 15.48 5.27 -16.13
N LEU A 942 15.57 4.94 -14.85
CA LEU A 942 16.82 4.59 -14.17
C LEU A 942 17.27 3.17 -14.55
N LYS A 943 18.55 2.94 -14.83
CA LYS A 943 19.13 1.60 -15.13
C LYS A 943 18.46 0.83 -16.32
N ILE A 944 17.47 1.38 -17.03
CA ILE A 944 16.73 0.74 -18.15
C ILE A 944 17.62 0.62 -19.40
N GLY A 945 18.46 -0.41 -19.42
CA GLY A 945 19.42 -0.68 -20.50
C GLY A 945 18.79 -0.86 -21.88
N GLY A 946 19.58 -0.63 -22.94
CA GLY A 946 19.12 -0.63 -24.34
C GLY A 946 18.53 -1.95 -24.84
N THR A 947 18.75 -3.07 -24.14
CA THR A 947 18.16 -4.39 -24.44
C THR A 947 16.71 -4.54 -23.99
N GLN A 948 16.19 -3.64 -23.13
CA GLN A 948 14.80 -3.67 -22.67
C GLN A 948 13.84 -3.06 -23.73
N PHE A 949 13.83 -3.63 -24.93
CA PHE A 949 13.18 -3.04 -26.10
C PHE A 949 11.68 -2.78 -25.91
N ASP A 950 10.94 -3.69 -25.28
CA ASP A 950 9.51 -3.54 -25.01
C ASP A 950 9.22 -2.36 -24.07
N VAL A 951 9.87 -2.32 -22.91
CA VAL A 951 9.76 -1.24 -21.91
C VAL A 951 10.05 0.12 -22.56
N ARG A 952 11.19 0.22 -23.26
CA ARG A 952 11.60 1.45 -23.95
C ARG A 952 10.60 1.84 -25.05
N THR A 953 10.02 0.88 -25.77
CA THR A 953 9.00 1.14 -26.80
C THR A 953 7.70 1.67 -26.20
N LYS A 954 7.22 1.07 -25.10
CA LYS A 954 6.00 1.50 -24.39
C LYS A 954 6.14 2.91 -23.81
N LEU A 955 7.22 3.17 -23.07
CA LEU A 955 7.50 4.50 -22.49
C LEU A 955 7.65 5.57 -23.58
N ASN A 956 8.46 5.32 -24.61
CA ASN A 956 8.67 6.27 -25.70
C ASN A 956 7.36 6.58 -26.44
N ARG A 957 6.49 5.59 -26.65
CA ARG A 957 5.19 5.77 -27.29
C ARG A 957 4.26 6.63 -26.44
N MET A 958 4.15 6.34 -25.14
CA MET A 958 3.26 7.09 -24.23
C MET A 958 3.71 8.54 -24.03
N ALA A 959 5.01 8.78 -23.84
CA ALA A 959 5.55 10.13 -23.73
C ALA A 959 5.31 10.93 -25.03
N ARG A 960 5.71 10.38 -26.18
CA ARG A 960 5.55 11.04 -27.49
C ARG A 960 4.09 11.34 -27.81
N GLU A 961 3.17 10.43 -27.53
CA GLU A 961 1.76 10.63 -27.86
C GLU A 961 1.07 11.68 -26.99
N THR A 962 1.55 11.87 -25.75
CA THR A 962 1.11 12.90 -24.80
C THR A 962 1.89 14.23 -24.90
N GLY A 963 2.93 14.30 -25.72
CA GLY A 963 3.76 15.50 -25.90
C GLY A 963 4.91 15.67 -24.90
N GLY A 964 5.17 14.68 -24.04
CA GLY A 964 6.35 14.63 -23.17
C GLY A 964 7.53 13.82 -23.76
N ALA A 965 8.53 13.51 -22.93
CA ALA A 965 9.73 12.79 -23.33
C ALA A 965 10.09 11.61 -22.41
N VAL A 966 11.05 10.78 -22.83
CA VAL A 966 11.68 9.78 -21.96
C VAL A 966 13.18 10.02 -21.89
N TYR A 967 13.71 10.08 -20.67
CA TYR A 967 15.12 10.21 -20.37
C TYR A 967 15.60 8.90 -19.74
N TYR A 968 16.65 8.31 -20.29
CA TYR A 968 17.22 7.06 -19.79
C TYR A 968 18.56 7.36 -19.11
N VAL A 969 18.73 6.91 -17.86
CA VAL A 969 19.85 7.32 -17.02
C VAL A 969 20.48 6.11 -16.32
N ASP A 970 21.76 5.83 -16.58
CA ASP A 970 22.43 4.64 -16.05
C ASP A 970 22.71 4.71 -14.53
N SER A 971 22.64 5.89 -13.91
CA SER A 971 22.78 6.09 -12.46
C SER A 971 22.06 7.36 -11.98
N ALA A 972 21.60 7.37 -10.72
CA ALA A 972 20.79 8.47 -10.20
C ALA A 972 21.52 9.82 -10.13
N LYS A 973 22.86 9.83 -10.19
CA LYS A 973 23.69 11.04 -10.41
C LYS A 973 23.34 11.85 -11.66
N GLY A 974 22.77 11.22 -12.70
CA GLY A 974 22.32 11.91 -13.91
C GLY A 974 20.96 12.61 -13.78
N LEU A 975 20.18 12.31 -12.72
CA LEU A 975 18.82 12.83 -12.55
C LEU A 975 18.78 14.37 -12.49
N ALA A 976 19.75 15.00 -11.81
CA ALA A 976 19.80 16.45 -11.70
C ALA A 976 19.97 17.17 -13.06
N GLY A 977 20.59 16.51 -14.05
CA GLY A 977 20.65 17.00 -15.43
C GLY A 977 19.29 16.88 -16.12
N VAL A 978 18.67 15.71 -16.05
CA VAL A 978 17.36 15.42 -16.63
C VAL A 978 16.26 16.34 -16.08
N TYR A 979 16.18 16.50 -14.76
CA TYR A 979 15.22 17.39 -14.14
C TYR A 979 15.40 18.86 -14.57
N LYS A 980 16.65 19.29 -14.80
CA LYS A 980 16.95 20.63 -15.32
C LYS A 980 16.54 20.79 -16.79
N GLU A 981 16.71 19.76 -17.63
CA GLU A 981 16.21 19.76 -19.02
C GLU A 981 14.67 19.82 -19.06
N ILE A 982 13.98 19.13 -18.14
CA ILE A 982 12.52 19.17 -17.99
C ILE A 982 12.04 20.55 -17.51
N ASP A 983 12.73 21.17 -16.55
CA ASP A 983 12.45 22.54 -16.07
C ASP A 983 12.62 23.57 -17.20
N GLU A 984 13.74 23.52 -17.94
CA GLU A 984 14.00 24.37 -19.11
C GLU A 984 12.96 24.19 -20.22
N GLU A 985 12.54 22.95 -20.52
CA GLU A 985 11.49 22.67 -21.49
C GLU A 985 10.13 23.21 -21.04
N LEU A 986 9.67 22.87 -19.84
CA LEU A 986 8.34 23.26 -19.36
C LEU A 986 8.18 24.77 -19.22
N ARG A 987 9.29 25.51 -19.01
CA ARG A 987 9.33 26.98 -18.98
C ARG A 987 9.43 27.66 -20.35
N SER A 988 9.74 26.93 -21.42
CA SER A 988 9.96 27.48 -22.77
C SER A 988 8.85 27.15 -23.78
N GLN A 989 7.72 26.62 -23.30
CA GLN A 989 6.58 26.24 -24.13
C GLN A 989 5.84 27.42 -24.76
N TYR A 990 5.18 27.14 -25.88
CA TYR A 990 4.20 27.98 -26.55
C TYR A 990 2.80 27.46 -26.30
N PHE A 991 1.83 28.36 -26.18
CA PHE A 991 0.41 28.04 -26.14
C PHE A 991 -0.20 28.43 -27.48
N LEU A 992 -0.62 27.43 -28.25
CA LEU A 992 -1.36 27.61 -29.50
C LEU A 992 -2.80 27.16 -29.24
N THR A 993 -3.79 27.89 -29.76
CA THR A 993 -5.17 27.39 -29.80
C THR A 993 -5.74 27.46 -31.21
N TYR A 994 -6.65 26.55 -31.55
CA TYR A 994 -7.45 26.63 -32.77
C TYR A 994 -8.87 26.13 -32.55
N THR A 995 -9.81 26.68 -33.30
CA THR A 995 -11.21 26.27 -33.33
C THR A 995 -11.39 25.18 -34.40
N PRO A 996 -11.65 23.92 -34.03
CA PRO A 996 -11.75 22.83 -35.01
C PRO A 996 -13.06 22.93 -35.82
N PRO A 997 -13.08 22.53 -37.09
CA PRO A 997 -14.30 22.49 -37.88
C PRO A 997 -15.32 21.51 -37.28
N VAL A 998 -16.61 21.84 -37.38
CA VAL A 998 -17.73 21.08 -36.78
C VAL A 998 -17.95 19.74 -37.49
N LYS A 999 -17.09 18.76 -37.19
CA LYS A 999 -17.22 17.34 -37.53
C LYS A 999 -18.03 16.63 -36.43
N LYS A 1000 -19.03 15.81 -36.80
CA LYS A 1000 -19.80 14.98 -35.84
C LYS A 1000 -19.01 13.72 -35.46
N GLY A 1001 -18.89 13.46 -34.15
CA GLY A 1001 -18.38 12.19 -33.58
C GLY A 1001 -17.11 12.34 -32.75
N SER A 1002 -16.98 11.48 -31.72
CA SER A 1002 -15.89 11.43 -30.73
C SER A 1002 -14.70 10.57 -31.19
N ALA A 1003 -14.38 10.60 -32.47
CA ALA A 1003 -13.24 9.88 -33.03
C ALA A 1003 -11.93 10.64 -32.72
N TRP A 1004 -10.83 9.91 -32.48
CA TRP A 1004 -9.50 10.48 -32.35
C TRP A 1004 -9.13 11.30 -33.59
N ARG A 1005 -8.76 12.57 -33.39
CA ARG A 1005 -8.23 13.44 -34.45
C ARG A 1005 -6.75 13.63 -34.25
N LYS A 1006 -5.95 13.44 -35.30
CA LYS A 1006 -4.49 13.57 -35.21
C LYS A 1006 -4.10 15.04 -35.33
N VAL A 1007 -3.20 15.50 -34.47
CA VAL A 1007 -2.62 16.86 -34.54
C VAL A 1007 -1.14 16.78 -34.90
N GLU A 1008 -0.70 17.66 -35.80
CA GLU A 1008 0.70 17.91 -36.11
C GLU A 1008 0.98 19.41 -36.04
N VAL A 1009 2.09 19.81 -35.40
CA VAL A 1009 2.63 21.17 -35.48
C VAL A 1009 3.90 21.13 -36.32
N LYS A 1010 3.95 21.92 -37.39
CA LYS A 1010 5.10 22.04 -38.30
C LYS A 1010 5.73 23.41 -38.17
N MET A 1011 7.06 23.43 -38.09
CA MET A 1011 7.82 24.65 -37.89
C MET A 1011 8.38 25.23 -39.19
N THR A 1012 8.56 26.54 -39.19
CA THR A 1012 9.30 27.30 -40.20
C THR A 1012 10.33 28.19 -39.47
N PRO A 1013 11.65 28.06 -39.71
CA PRO A 1013 12.30 27.12 -40.65
C PRO A 1013 12.20 25.66 -40.21
N THR A 1014 12.37 24.74 -41.16
CA THR A 1014 12.15 23.29 -41.01
C THR A 1014 13.28 22.53 -40.29
N ASN A 1015 14.26 23.24 -39.71
CA ASN A 1015 15.27 22.66 -38.82
C ASN A 1015 14.87 22.74 -37.34
N LEU A 1016 13.68 23.26 -37.04
CA LEU A 1016 13.11 23.32 -35.70
C LEU A 1016 12.12 22.17 -35.51
N ASP A 1017 12.28 21.42 -34.42
CA ASP A 1017 11.38 20.33 -34.05
C ASP A 1017 10.33 20.84 -33.05
N ALA A 1018 9.05 20.56 -33.30
CA ALA A 1018 7.96 20.85 -32.36
C ALA A 1018 7.49 19.56 -31.66
N ARG A 1019 7.20 19.67 -30.36
CA ARG A 1019 6.61 18.61 -29.55
C ARG A 1019 5.35 19.11 -28.86
N THR A 1020 4.23 18.43 -29.09
CA THR A 1020 2.94 18.65 -28.43
C THR A 1020 2.14 17.34 -28.44
N ILE A 1021 0.90 17.34 -27.96
CA ILE A 1021 0.01 16.17 -28.03
C ILE A 1021 -0.16 15.67 -29.48
N SER A 1022 -0.15 14.36 -29.67
CA SER A 1022 -0.24 13.74 -31.00
C SER A 1022 -1.65 13.80 -31.64
N GLY A 1023 -2.62 14.34 -30.91
CA GLY A 1023 -4.03 14.38 -31.26
C GLY A 1023 -4.89 14.56 -30.01
N TYR A 1024 -6.21 14.52 -30.21
CA TYR A 1024 -7.20 14.66 -29.14
C TYR A 1024 -8.48 13.87 -29.45
N TYR A 1025 -9.34 13.72 -28.45
CA TYR A 1025 -10.71 13.25 -28.60
C TYR A 1025 -11.68 14.44 -28.43
N PRO A 1026 -12.59 14.69 -29.39
CA PRO A 1026 -13.69 15.64 -29.26
C PRO A 1026 -14.85 15.09 -28.41
#